data_AF-A0A2V5VWR3-F1
#
_entry.id   AF-A0A2V5VWR3-F1
#
_cell.length_a   1.000
_cell.length_b   1.000
_cell.length_c   1.000
_cell.angle_alpha   90.00
_cell.angle_beta   90.00
_cell.angle_gamma   90.00
#
_symmetry.space_group_name_H-M   'P 1'
#
loop_
_entity.id
_entity.type
_entity.pdbx_description
1 polymer ?
#
loop_
_entity_poly.entity_id
_entity_poly.type
_entity_poly.pdbx_seq_one_letter_code
_entity_poly.pdbx_strand_id
1 'polypeptide(L)'
;MTARSQYGVVCKTEGKHRTSNIENQTPKWARIHAAIRCSGVGCSMLDVPPGSWAGRILRWLSAQPSAVSARRTSRTTEPAAGCSLSPRERVRVRWNTALLVGRIVAFVTMAFTAMIAGAQLLGSPPVTTNLNDYLLVPLRVHLLSAKESPDISTTLTDKDIARILGKVNRVWAQAGLHFYLESLAQEEAANPELFLAHEGPAERFALLSLRPEETKASNLFHVYYLKQMTVNGIFLGEAIFVKDTASLREVEGGMDEPLPRVTSHELGHAFGLAHRQDKTNLMASGTTGIWLNEGEVRQVRARAKQFPWIEPASAVRQKADEWARTGKPREAEALYQRLAALAAAENGPERKPEPNAAKANEMIELTFASTKTYADPFNDVDLDVSFTAPDGRTVRVPAFWAGEQTWKARYASSKIGRHRYRTECSDKTNRSLHSLASVIEVNPYTGDNPFYLHGPIGVAADKKHFEHADGKPFLWLADTWWMGLCQRLSWPDDFKTLTADRVEKGFNVVQIVAGLYPDMPAFDGRGANEAGFPWTTNYSRVNPNYFDAADRRIAWLVESGIAPCIVGAWGYHLPWLGVEPMKKHWRYLVARYGAYPVFWCVAGEGLMPYYLSHTKSEDAAFQKKGWTEVAAYLRGIDPFHHPISIHPTDMARRQLEDAGLLDFDMLQTGHSDRASIPNTINLVRASRAAAPPMPTINAEVCYEGILDTCFDDLQRFMVWSCLLSGTAGHTYGANGIWQVNRRDAAYGKSPHGGNWGNTSWDDAMRLPGSRQVGLAKKFLERLGAWWELEPHPIRPLKFQSAKGSPARRCGFRRTTSSPPL
;
A
#
# COMPACT_ATOMS: atom_id res chain seq x y z
N MET A 1 52.99 -47.66 36.73
CA MET A 1 51.99 -48.27 37.62
C MET A 1 50.62 -47.90 37.05
N THR A 2 50.09 -48.73 36.14
CA THR A 2 49.06 -49.78 36.35
C THR A 2 47.64 -49.20 36.27
N ALA A 3 46.65 -49.75 35.58
CA ALA A 3 46.55 -50.78 34.53
C ALA A 3 45.05 -50.92 34.18
N ARG A 4 44.73 -51.19 32.89
CA ARG A 4 43.71 -52.11 32.31
C ARG A 4 42.21 -51.88 32.63
N SER A 5 41.26 -52.09 31.71
CA SER A 5 41.13 -53.23 30.79
C SER A 5 40.57 -52.94 29.38
N GLN A 6 41.14 -53.67 28.41
CA GLN A 6 40.65 -54.04 27.06
C GLN A 6 39.39 -54.94 27.18
N TYR A 7 38.51 -55.14 26.18
CA TYR A 7 38.74 -55.66 24.83
C TYR A 7 37.61 -55.25 23.85
N GLY A 8 37.96 -55.14 22.56
CA GLY A 8 37.04 -54.95 21.43
C GLY A 8 37.12 -56.08 20.39
N VAL A 9 36.89 -55.69 19.12
CA VAL A 9 37.01 -56.42 17.82
C VAL A 9 35.65 -56.96 17.31
N VAL A 10 34.98 -56.37 16.28
CA VAL A 10 35.24 -56.28 14.80
C VAL A 10 34.96 -57.64 14.12
N CYS A 11 34.24 -57.84 12.99
CA CYS A 11 34.17 -57.14 11.71
C CYS A 11 32.93 -57.57 10.86
N LYS A 12 32.72 -56.83 9.75
CA LYS A 12 31.82 -57.03 8.59
C LYS A 12 32.02 -58.36 7.82
N THR A 13 30.99 -58.81 7.09
CA THR A 13 30.95 -58.93 5.59
C THR A 13 29.59 -59.43 5.05
N GLU A 14 29.18 -58.83 3.90
CA GLU A 14 28.55 -59.37 2.65
C GLU A 14 27.72 -60.68 2.70
N GLY A 15 26.64 -60.95 1.97
CA GLY A 15 25.93 -60.34 0.83
C GLY A 15 25.06 -61.42 0.12
N LYS A 16 24.08 -60.97 -0.69
CA LYS A 16 23.33 -61.65 -1.78
C LYS A 16 22.03 -62.46 -1.51
N HIS A 17 20.94 -61.86 -2.01
CA HIS A 17 19.83 -62.37 -2.86
C HIS A 17 19.24 -63.78 -2.71
N ARG A 18 17.90 -63.85 -2.48
CA ARG A 18 16.92 -64.32 -3.49
C ARG A 18 15.47 -63.97 -3.14
N THR A 19 14.72 -63.78 -4.22
CA THR A 19 13.31 -63.42 -4.47
C THR A 19 12.22 -64.30 -3.85
N SER A 20 11.07 -63.71 -3.49
CA SER A 20 9.74 -64.11 -4.01
C SER A 20 8.63 -63.12 -3.61
N ASN A 21 7.72 -62.87 -4.56
CA ASN A 21 6.53 -62.01 -4.52
C ASN A 21 5.34 -62.70 -3.84
N ILE A 22 4.23 -61.93 -3.70
CA ILE A 22 2.82 -62.31 -3.45
C ILE A 22 2.50 -62.25 -1.93
N GLU A 23 1.54 -61.49 -1.37
CA GLU A 23 0.23 -61.04 -1.85
C GLU A 23 -0.32 -59.85 -1.02
N ASN A 24 -1.24 -59.09 -1.60
CA ASN A 24 -2.00 -57.97 -1.04
C ASN A 24 -2.87 -58.36 0.17
N GLN A 25 -2.91 -57.52 1.21
CA GLN A 25 -4.09 -57.40 2.09
C GLN A 25 -4.41 -55.94 2.46
N THR A 26 -5.45 -55.41 1.83
CA THR A 26 -6.24 -54.23 2.24
C THR A 26 -7.19 -54.58 3.40
N PRO A 27 -7.40 -53.71 4.41
CA PRO A 27 -8.45 -53.89 5.41
C PRO A 27 -9.80 -53.35 4.93
N LYS A 28 -10.83 -54.21 4.94
CA LYS A 28 -12.24 -53.88 4.71
C LYS A 28 -12.86 -53.20 5.94
N TRP A 29 -13.50 -52.05 5.73
CA TRP A 29 -14.48 -51.45 6.65
C TRP A 29 -15.88 -52.00 6.36
N ALA A 30 -16.54 -52.56 7.38
CA ALA A 30 -17.93 -53.00 7.32
C ALA A 30 -18.87 -51.97 7.98
N ARG A 31 -19.96 -51.70 7.26
CA ARG A 31 -21.09 -50.82 7.62
C ARG A 31 -21.90 -51.40 8.79
N ILE A 32 -22.41 -50.53 9.66
CA ILE A 32 -23.61 -50.78 10.47
C ILE A 32 -24.61 -49.65 10.18
N HIS A 33 -25.82 -50.03 9.79
CA HIS A 33 -26.98 -49.16 9.68
C HIS A 33 -28.12 -49.69 10.56
N ALA A 34 -28.92 -48.74 11.04
CA ALA A 34 -30.30 -48.82 11.53
C ALA A 34 -30.54 -49.19 13.02
N ALA A 35 -31.03 -48.20 13.77
CA ALA A 35 -32.44 -48.14 14.21
C ALA A 35 -32.72 -46.83 14.99
N ILE A 36 -33.56 -45.94 14.45
CA ILE A 36 -34.26 -44.92 15.25
C ILE A 36 -35.75 -45.07 14.95
N ARG A 37 -36.50 -45.44 15.99
CA ARG A 37 -37.97 -45.50 16.00
C ARG A 37 -38.53 -44.09 16.15
N CYS A 38 -39.55 -43.81 15.33
CA CYS A 38 -40.53 -42.75 15.57
C CYS A 38 -41.45 -43.11 16.73
N SER A 39 -41.79 -42.13 17.56
CA SER A 39 -43.03 -42.10 18.34
C SER A 39 -43.48 -40.65 18.45
N GLY A 40 -44.52 -40.31 17.69
CA GLY A 40 -45.28 -39.08 17.88
C GLY A 40 -46.43 -39.31 18.85
N VAL A 41 -46.74 -38.28 19.63
CA VAL A 41 -48.06 -38.06 20.26
C VAL A 41 -48.29 -36.56 20.24
N GLY A 42 -49.47 -36.14 19.80
CA GLY A 42 -49.81 -34.74 19.53
C GLY A 42 -50.69 -34.04 20.57
N CYS A 43 -50.96 -32.77 20.24
CA CYS A 43 -52.08 -31.89 20.58
C CYS A 43 -52.36 -31.49 22.04
N SER A 44 -52.31 -30.17 22.29
CA SER A 44 -53.46 -29.37 22.77
C SER A 44 -53.19 -27.86 22.64
N MET A 45 -54.26 -27.13 22.30
CA MET A 45 -54.38 -25.67 22.09
C MET A 45 -54.62 -24.91 23.42
N LEU A 46 -54.68 -23.55 23.31
CA LEU A 46 -55.17 -22.52 24.25
C LEU A 46 -54.04 -21.89 25.10
N ASP A 47 -53.85 -20.58 25.30
CA ASP A 47 -54.63 -19.35 25.08
C ASP A 47 -53.67 -18.11 25.01
N VAL A 48 -54.16 -17.01 24.40
CA VAL A 48 -53.62 -15.62 24.35
C VAL A 48 -54.78 -14.74 24.87
N PRO A 49 -54.66 -13.61 25.64
CA PRO A 49 -54.04 -12.33 25.20
C PRO A 49 -53.66 -11.32 26.35
N PRO A 50 -53.57 -9.97 26.17
CA PRO A 50 -52.93 -9.09 25.15
C PRO A 50 -52.08 -7.92 25.74
N GLY A 51 -51.43 -7.11 24.87
CA GLY A 51 -51.18 -5.68 25.16
C GLY A 51 -50.25 -4.88 24.21
N SER A 52 -50.83 -4.30 23.15
CA SER A 52 -50.57 -2.99 22.45
C SER A 52 -49.13 -2.46 22.24
N TRP A 53 -48.71 -1.98 21.06
CA TRP A 53 -49.31 -0.84 20.31
C TRP A 53 -49.18 -0.96 18.77
N ALA A 54 -50.25 -0.54 18.09
CA ALA A 54 -50.41 -0.30 16.64
C ALA A 54 -49.66 0.97 16.18
N GLY A 55 -49.48 1.33 14.90
CA GLY A 55 -49.98 0.95 13.57
C GLY A 55 -49.23 1.86 12.56
N ARG A 56 -49.25 1.69 11.22
CA ARG A 56 -50.36 1.65 10.26
C ARG A 56 -49.82 1.12 8.91
N ILE A 57 -50.45 0.13 8.24
CA ILE A 57 -51.51 0.21 7.19
C ILE A 57 -50.93 0.69 5.82
N LEU A 58 -51.15 0.14 4.62
CA LEU A 58 -52.24 -0.58 3.91
C LEU A 58 -51.60 -1.65 2.97
N ARG A 59 -52.00 -2.94 2.98
CA ARG A 59 -53.13 -3.62 2.26
C ARG A 59 -52.81 -4.01 0.80
N TRP A 60 -52.75 -5.32 0.51
CA TRP A 60 -53.78 -6.19 -0.14
C TRP A 60 -53.40 -6.42 -1.63
N LEU A 61 -53.49 -7.59 -2.27
CA LEU A 61 -54.28 -8.82 -2.06
C LEU A 61 -53.65 -10.02 -2.82
N SER A 62 -53.72 -11.19 -2.17
CA SER A 62 -54.04 -12.54 -2.67
C SER A 62 -53.71 -12.98 -4.10
N ALA A 63 -53.03 -14.13 -4.23
CA ALA A 63 -53.67 -15.45 -4.40
C ALA A 63 -52.62 -16.58 -4.46
N GLN A 64 -52.80 -17.61 -3.63
CA GLN A 64 -52.15 -18.93 -3.70
C GLN A 64 -53.02 -19.89 -4.57
N PRO A 65 -52.80 -21.23 -4.58
CA PRO A 65 -51.66 -22.00 -5.11
C PRO A 65 -52.16 -23.18 -5.99
N SER A 66 -51.24 -23.96 -6.59
CA SER A 66 -51.52 -25.40 -6.79
C SER A 66 -50.24 -26.21 -6.96
N ALA A 67 -50.09 -27.23 -6.12
CA ALA A 67 -49.07 -28.26 -6.17
C ALA A 67 -49.61 -29.51 -6.87
N VAL A 68 -48.78 -30.20 -7.66
CA VAL A 68 -48.92 -31.66 -7.92
C VAL A 68 -47.53 -32.29 -8.04
N SER A 69 -47.34 -33.38 -7.33
CA SER A 69 -46.14 -34.22 -7.23
C SER A 69 -45.98 -35.21 -8.39
N ALA A 70 -44.74 -35.60 -8.73
CA ALA A 70 -44.36 -37.02 -8.90
C ALA A 70 -42.83 -37.19 -9.12
N ARG A 71 -42.25 -38.18 -8.45
CA ARG A 71 -40.89 -38.73 -8.65
C ARG A 71 -40.90 -39.78 -9.77
N ARG A 72 -39.89 -39.80 -10.67
CA ARG A 72 -39.07 -41.00 -11.00
C ARG A 72 -38.00 -40.75 -12.09
N THR A 73 -36.76 -41.07 -11.72
CA THR A 73 -35.69 -41.83 -12.41
C THR A 73 -35.39 -41.71 -13.92
N SER A 74 -34.12 -41.37 -14.18
CA SER A 74 -33.12 -42.00 -15.08
C SER A 74 -33.15 -41.84 -16.62
N ARG A 75 -31.96 -41.43 -17.11
CA ARG A 75 -31.22 -41.80 -18.34
C ARG A 75 -31.52 -41.10 -19.69
N THR A 76 -30.49 -40.36 -20.12
CA THR A 76 -29.84 -40.27 -21.45
C THR A 76 -30.59 -39.77 -22.69
N THR A 77 -30.00 -38.68 -23.24
CA THR A 77 -29.70 -38.33 -24.64
C THR A 77 -30.81 -37.93 -25.63
N GLU A 78 -30.71 -36.65 -26.02
CA GLU A 78 -30.83 -36.07 -27.38
C GLU A 78 -32.19 -35.59 -27.97
N PRO A 79 -32.16 -34.60 -28.89
CA PRO A 79 -33.14 -33.52 -28.99
C PRO A 79 -34.04 -33.60 -30.23
N ALA A 80 -35.19 -32.90 -30.21
CA ALA A 80 -35.58 -31.89 -31.21
C ALA A 80 -37.07 -31.47 -31.12
N ALA A 81 -37.25 -30.15 -31.25
CA ALA A 81 -38.30 -29.43 -31.97
C ALA A 81 -39.78 -29.48 -31.51
N GLY A 82 -40.30 -28.26 -31.29
CA GLY A 82 -41.52 -27.83 -32.00
C GLY A 82 -42.68 -27.34 -31.15
N CYS A 83 -42.72 -26.04 -30.82
CA CYS A 83 -43.99 -25.30 -30.85
C CYS A 83 -43.75 -23.79 -31.02
N SER A 84 -44.34 -23.25 -32.09
CA SER A 84 -44.24 -21.88 -32.57
C SER A 84 -45.36 -21.00 -32.00
N LEU A 85 -45.01 -19.93 -31.28
CA LEU A 85 -45.96 -18.88 -30.86
C LEU A 85 -46.27 -17.88 -31.99
N SER A 86 -47.47 -17.31 -31.95
CA SER A 86 -48.08 -16.52 -33.03
C SER A 86 -47.44 -15.12 -33.24
N PRO A 87 -47.56 -14.50 -34.44
CA PRO A 87 -46.95 -13.20 -34.75
C PRO A 87 -47.45 -12.02 -33.91
N ARG A 88 -48.68 -12.08 -33.36
CA ARG A 88 -49.26 -10.98 -32.57
C ARG A 88 -48.80 -10.95 -31.11
N GLU A 89 -48.28 -12.06 -30.57
CA GLU A 89 -47.68 -12.12 -29.23
C GLU A 89 -46.20 -11.68 -29.23
N ARG A 90 -45.53 -11.75 -30.39
CA ARG A 90 -44.16 -11.25 -30.58
C ARG A 90 -44.05 -9.72 -30.60
N VAL A 91 -45.13 -8.99 -30.84
CA VAL A 91 -45.10 -7.52 -30.93
C VAL A 91 -45.35 -6.85 -29.56
N ARG A 92 -46.10 -7.46 -28.65
CA ARG A 92 -46.38 -6.87 -27.32
C ARG A 92 -45.28 -7.11 -26.27
N VAL A 93 -44.49 -8.18 -26.43
CA VAL A 93 -43.30 -8.45 -25.58
C VAL A 93 -42.05 -7.71 -26.09
N ARG A 94 -41.98 -7.33 -27.38
CA ARG A 94 -40.83 -6.57 -27.92
C ARG A 94 -40.80 -5.09 -27.54
N TRP A 95 -41.94 -4.47 -27.22
CA TRP A 95 -41.97 -3.04 -26.84
C TRP A 95 -41.68 -2.79 -25.35
N ASN A 96 -42.09 -3.68 -24.44
CA ASN A 96 -41.80 -3.52 -23.01
C ASN A 96 -40.38 -4.00 -22.61
N THR A 97 -39.80 -4.96 -23.33
CA THR A 97 -38.42 -5.43 -23.07
C THR A 97 -37.39 -4.45 -23.63
N ALA A 98 -37.66 -3.75 -24.74
CA ALA A 98 -36.79 -2.72 -25.27
C ALA A 98 -36.77 -1.44 -24.40
N LEU A 99 -37.90 -1.07 -23.77
CA LEU A 99 -37.97 0.04 -22.83
C LEU A 99 -37.32 -0.26 -21.47
N LEU A 100 -37.35 -1.52 -21.00
CA LEU A 100 -36.69 -1.94 -19.76
C LEU A 100 -35.18 -2.18 -19.96
N VAL A 101 -34.76 -2.79 -21.07
CA VAL A 101 -33.34 -2.93 -21.43
C VAL A 101 -32.75 -1.58 -21.80
N GLY A 102 -33.50 -0.69 -22.47
CA GLY A 102 -33.06 0.69 -22.72
C GLY A 102 -32.87 1.50 -21.45
N ARG A 103 -33.73 1.32 -20.43
CA ARG A 103 -33.58 1.98 -19.12
C ARG A 103 -32.48 1.35 -18.25
N ILE A 104 -32.30 0.03 -18.28
CA ILE A 104 -31.22 -0.65 -17.55
C ILE A 104 -29.87 -0.40 -18.21
N VAL A 105 -29.78 -0.39 -19.55
CA VAL A 105 -28.55 0.00 -20.26
C VAL A 105 -28.28 1.48 -20.03
N ALA A 106 -29.26 2.39 -20.09
CA ALA A 106 -29.00 3.80 -19.76
C ALA A 106 -28.57 4.02 -18.30
N PHE A 107 -29.11 3.25 -17.33
CA PHE A 107 -28.73 3.36 -15.91
C PHE A 107 -27.41 2.66 -15.59
N VAL A 108 -27.12 1.52 -16.21
CA VAL A 108 -25.84 0.83 -16.10
C VAL A 108 -24.77 1.61 -16.85
N THR A 109 -25.05 2.18 -18.03
CA THR A 109 -24.10 3.04 -18.74
C THR A 109 -23.89 4.36 -17.99
N MET A 110 -24.91 5.00 -17.38
CA MET A 110 -24.73 6.17 -16.50
C MET A 110 -24.01 5.83 -15.19
N ALA A 111 -24.25 4.66 -14.59
CA ALA A 111 -23.55 4.24 -13.38
C ALA A 111 -22.11 3.78 -13.68
N PHE A 112 -21.84 3.23 -14.87
CA PHE A 112 -20.50 2.88 -15.34
C PHE A 112 -19.74 4.12 -15.82
N THR A 113 -20.37 5.11 -16.46
CA THR A 113 -19.71 6.41 -16.72
C THR A 113 -19.54 7.23 -15.45
N ALA A 114 -20.43 7.14 -14.46
CA ALA A 114 -20.23 7.77 -13.14
C ALA A 114 -19.17 7.06 -12.28
N MET A 115 -19.02 5.72 -12.40
CA MET A 115 -17.95 4.98 -11.72
C MET A 115 -16.59 5.07 -12.44
N ILE A 116 -16.57 5.15 -13.78
CA ILE A 116 -15.34 5.44 -14.55
C ILE A 116 -14.92 6.92 -14.33
N ALA A 117 -15.88 7.85 -14.18
CA ALA A 117 -15.58 9.24 -13.84
C ALA A 117 -15.20 9.46 -12.36
N GLY A 118 -15.63 8.58 -11.45
CA GLY A 118 -15.24 8.63 -10.04
C GLY A 118 -13.85 8.08 -9.75
N ALA A 119 -13.34 7.17 -10.59
CA ALA A 119 -12.02 6.55 -10.44
C ALA A 119 -10.87 7.34 -11.13
N GLN A 120 -11.18 8.34 -11.96
CA GLN A 120 -10.17 9.18 -12.63
C GLN A 120 -9.73 10.42 -11.81
N LEU A 121 -10.28 10.60 -10.60
CA LEU A 121 -10.14 11.80 -9.76
C LEU A 121 -8.95 11.82 -8.79
N LEU A 122 -8.08 10.80 -8.80
CA LEU A 122 -6.83 10.79 -8.04
C LEU A 122 -5.65 10.58 -8.99
N GLY A 123 -5.34 11.61 -9.77
CA GLY A 123 -4.11 11.67 -10.56
C GLY A 123 -2.90 11.50 -9.64
N SER A 124 -2.22 10.35 -9.73
CA SER A 124 -0.88 10.20 -9.17
C SER A 124 0.08 11.03 -10.03
N PRO A 125 0.99 11.84 -9.45
CA PRO A 125 2.01 12.52 -10.25
C PRO A 125 2.83 11.48 -11.01
N PRO A 126 3.10 11.69 -12.30
CA PRO A 126 4.08 10.89 -13.02
C PRO A 126 5.48 11.17 -12.52
N VAL A 127 6.26 10.10 -12.54
CA VAL A 127 7.70 10.01 -12.31
C VAL A 127 8.45 10.76 -13.41
N THR A 128 9.35 11.68 -13.05
CA THR A 128 10.56 12.05 -13.83
C THR A 128 11.56 12.74 -12.89
N THR A 129 12.70 12.14 -12.52
CA THR A 129 13.91 11.84 -13.30
C THR A 129 14.93 12.98 -13.27
N ASN A 130 16.20 12.58 -13.36
CA ASN A 130 17.41 13.39 -13.51
C ASN A 130 17.17 14.75 -14.19
N LEU A 131 17.78 15.84 -13.69
CA LEU A 131 17.68 17.20 -14.28
C LEU A 131 17.87 17.21 -15.82
N ASN A 132 18.63 16.25 -16.36
CA ASN A 132 18.86 16.10 -17.79
C ASN A 132 17.62 15.74 -18.64
N ASP A 133 16.52 15.28 -18.03
CA ASP A 133 15.29 14.85 -18.70
C ASP A 133 14.26 15.99 -18.89
N TYR A 134 14.56 17.17 -18.34
CA TYR A 134 13.74 18.36 -18.49
C TYR A 134 13.86 18.98 -19.89
N LEU A 135 12.73 19.49 -20.39
CA LEU A 135 12.66 20.34 -21.57
C LEU A 135 12.55 21.81 -21.12
N LEU A 136 13.48 22.65 -21.56
CA LEU A 136 13.48 24.08 -21.25
C LEU A 136 12.64 24.84 -22.26
N VAL A 137 11.64 25.55 -21.76
CA VAL A 137 10.63 26.25 -22.56
C VAL A 137 10.79 27.77 -22.38
N PRO A 138 11.21 28.52 -23.41
CA PRO A 138 11.29 29.97 -23.33
C PRO A 138 9.89 30.59 -23.29
N LEU A 139 9.73 31.58 -22.42
CA LEU A 139 8.49 32.34 -22.28
C LEU A 139 8.80 33.82 -22.05
N ARG A 140 8.06 34.69 -22.75
CA ARG A 140 8.07 36.14 -22.53
C ARG A 140 6.77 36.55 -21.84
N VAL A 141 6.91 37.32 -20.77
CA VAL A 141 5.76 37.89 -20.07
C VAL A 141 5.62 39.36 -20.45
N HIS A 142 4.39 39.78 -20.73
CA HIS A 142 4.03 41.15 -21.05
C HIS A 142 3.09 41.70 -19.98
N LEU A 143 3.52 42.76 -19.31
CA LEU A 143 2.73 43.54 -18.37
C LEU A 143 2.18 44.74 -19.13
N LEU A 144 0.94 44.62 -19.60
CA LEU A 144 0.32 45.64 -20.44
C LEU A 144 -0.18 46.82 -19.61
N SER A 145 -0.01 48.02 -20.16
CA SER A 145 -0.53 49.27 -19.64
C SER A 145 -1.31 50.02 -20.73
N ALA A 146 -2.30 50.83 -20.33
CA ALA A 146 -3.01 51.72 -21.24
C ALA A 146 -3.53 52.93 -20.45
N LYS A 147 -3.09 54.14 -20.84
CA LYS A 147 -3.36 55.38 -20.10
C LYS A 147 -4.85 55.70 -19.96
N GLU A 148 -5.63 55.39 -20.99
CA GLU A 148 -7.07 55.70 -21.07
C GLU A 148 -7.95 54.46 -20.89
N SER A 149 -7.36 53.29 -20.57
CA SER A 149 -8.10 52.03 -20.44
C SER A 149 -7.61 51.24 -19.21
N PRO A 150 -8.14 51.53 -18.01
CA PRO A 150 -7.75 50.85 -16.78
C PRO A 150 -7.93 49.33 -16.82
N ASP A 151 -8.89 48.84 -17.62
CA ASP A 151 -9.17 47.42 -17.80
C ASP A 151 -8.04 46.64 -18.52
N ILE A 152 -7.15 47.34 -19.22
CA ILE A 152 -5.97 46.73 -19.84
C ILE A 152 -4.78 46.77 -18.87
N SER A 153 -4.70 47.80 -18.03
CA SER A 153 -3.54 48.07 -17.19
C SER A 153 -3.40 47.06 -16.04
N THR A 154 -2.48 46.10 -16.18
CA THR A 154 -2.22 45.09 -15.15
C THR A 154 -1.66 45.70 -13.88
N THR A 155 -1.98 45.07 -12.75
CA THR A 155 -1.45 45.43 -11.43
C THR A 155 -0.24 44.59 -11.01
N LEU A 156 0.16 43.63 -11.84
CA LEU A 156 1.26 42.72 -11.54
C LEU A 156 2.63 43.40 -11.71
N THR A 157 3.56 43.01 -10.84
CA THR A 157 4.95 43.47 -10.84
C THR A 157 5.92 42.35 -11.21
N ASP A 158 7.19 42.69 -11.43
CA ASP A 158 8.27 41.72 -11.68
C ASP A 158 8.34 40.63 -10.59
N LYS A 159 8.10 41.01 -9.33
CA LYS A 159 8.07 40.07 -8.19
C LYS A 159 6.92 39.08 -8.29
N ASP A 160 5.77 39.54 -8.78
CA ASP A 160 4.61 38.68 -9.00
C ASP A 160 4.87 37.69 -10.11
N ILE A 161 5.55 38.12 -11.18
CA ILE A 161 5.90 37.22 -12.29
C ILE A 161 6.87 36.12 -11.85
N ALA A 162 7.90 36.45 -11.07
CA ALA A 162 8.80 35.44 -10.52
C ALA A 162 8.05 34.41 -9.64
N ARG A 163 7.14 34.89 -8.77
CA ARG A 163 6.29 34.05 -7.92
C ARG A 163 5.34 33.16 -8.74
N ILE A 164 4.69 33.73 -9.75
CA ILE A 164 3.77 33.02 -10.65
C ILE A 164 4.52 31.93 -11.43
N LEU A 165 5.65 32.26 -12.06
CA LEU A 165 6.43 31.28 -12.84
C LEU A 165 6.97 30.14 -11.98
N GLY A 166 7.38 30.42 -10.74
CA GLY A 166 7.75 29.37 -9.78
C GLY A 166 6.62 28.37 -9.58
N LYS A 167 5.38 28.84 -9.39
CA LYS A 167 4.21 27.97 -9.22
C LYS A 167 3.80 27.27 -10.52
N VAL A 168 3.90 27.92 -11.67
CA VAL A 168 3.68 27.33 -13.00
C VAL A 168 4.63 26.14 -13.22
N ASN A 169 5.91 26.32 -12.90
CA ASN A 169 6.92 25.27 -13.03
C ASN A 169 6.67 24.07 -12.11
N ARG A 170 6.09 24.27 -10.91
CA ARG A 170 5.67 23.15 -10.06
C ARG A 170 4.58 22.30 -10.71
N VAL A 171 3.65 22.91 -11.44
CA VAL A 171 2.62 22.17 -12.18
C VAL A 171 3.26 21.36 -13.31
N TRP A 172 4.13 21.99 -14.09
CA TRP A 172 4.70 21.41 -15.30
C TRP A 172 5.89 20.47 -15.08
N ALA A 173 6.45 20.44 -13.87
CA ALA A 173 7.41 19.43 -13.43
C ALA A 173 6.84 18.00 -13.58
N GLN A 174 5.52 17.82 -13.43
CA GLN A 174 4.83 16.55 -13.71
C GLN A 174 5.11 16.04 -15.14
N ALA A 175 5.32 16.94 -16.11
CA ALA A 175 5.61 16.58 -17.49
C ALA A 175 7.10 16.70 -17.84
N GLY A 176 7.98 17.00 -16.88
CA GLY A 176 9.39 17.29 -17.10
C GLY A 176 9.60 18.51 -18.03
N LEU A 177 8.79 19.56 -17.86
CA LEU A 177 8.94 20.85 -18.55
C LEU A 177 9.33 21.93 -17.54
N HIS A 178 10.20 22.85 -17.95
CA HIS A 178 10.59 24.02 -17.16
C HIS A 178 10.52 25.28 -18.02
N PHE A 179 9.63 26.21 -17.64
CA PHE A 179 9.47 27.51 -18.26
C PHE A 179 10.44 28.50 -17.63
N TYR A 180 11.33 29.06 -18.44
CA TYR A 180 12.21 30.15 -18.01
C TYR A 180 11.75 31.46 -18.62
N LEU A 181 11.86 32.53 -17.84
CA LEU A 181 11.56 33.88 -18.30
C LEU A 181 12.68 34.33 -19.25
N GLU A 182 12.36 34.39 -20.54
CA GLU A 182 13.28 34.91 -21.56
C GLU A 182 13.43 36.43 -21.41
N SER A 183 12.30 37.11 -21.22
CA SER A 183 12.25 38.54 -20.91
C SER A 183 10.89 38.91 -20.31
N LEU A 184 10.89 40.03 -19.59
CA LEU A 184 9.70 40.68 -19.05
C LEU A 184 9.56 42.05 -19.71
N ALA A 185 8.49 42.25 -20.46
CA ALA A 185 8.18 43.51 -21.12
C ALA A 185 7.11 44.25 -20.32
N GLN A 186 7.43 45.46 -19.85
CA GLN A 186 6.44 46.42 -19.35
C GLN A 186 6.19 47.43 -20.47
N GLU A 187 5.00 47.40 -21.07
CA GLU A 187 4.76 48.12 -22.33
C GLU A 187 3.33 48.65 -22.46
N GLU A 188 3.16 49.70 -23.27
CA GLU A 188 1.86 50.27 -23.62
C GLU A 188 1.21 49.37 -24.67
N ALA A 189 -0.07 49.04 -24.48
CA ALA A 189 -0.82 48.21 -25.43
C ALA A 189 -0.94 48.92 -26.80
N ALA A 190 -0.87 48.17 -27.89
CA ALA A 190 -0.74 48.75 -29.24
C ALA A 190 -2.00 49.44 -29.77
N ASN A 191 -3.19 48.86 -29.51
CA ASN A 191 -4.47 49.38 -29.99
C ASN A 191 -5.55 49.27 -28.88
N PRO A 192 -5.37 49.97 -27.73
CA PRO A 192 -6.23 49.83 -26.56
C PRO A 192 -7.69 50.23 -26.82
N GLU A 193 -7.93 51.13 -27.77
CA GLU A 193 -9.26 51.58 -28.18
C GLU A 193 -10.13 50.46 -28.78
N LEU A 194 -9.51 49.46 -29.41
CA LEU A 194 -10.22 48.32 -30.00
C LEU A 194 -10.75 47.35 -28.93
N PHE A 195 -10.18 47.38 -27.73
CA PHE A 195 -10.59 46.55 -26.59
C PHE A 195 -11.87 47.07 -25.93
N LEU A 196 -12.03 48.38 -25.82
CA LEU A 196 -13.22 49.01 -25.24
C LEU A 196 -14.49 48.84 -26.10
N ALA A 197 -14.32 48.57 -27.40
CA ALA A 197 -15.41 48.60 -28.38
C ALA A 197 -16.21 47.28 -28.52
N HIS A 198 -15.86 46.20 -27.82
CA HIS A 198 -16.38 44.87 -28.13
C HIS A 198 -16.77 44.04 -26.89
N GLU A 199 -18.04 43.66 -26.76
CA GLU A 199 -18.48 42.52 -25.93
C GLU A 199 -18.76 41.29 -26.83
N GLY A 200 -18.34 40.10 -26.40
CA GLY A 200 -18.64 38.83 -27.10
C GLY A 200 -17.57 38.37 -28.12
N PRO A 201 -17.92 37.62 -29.19
CA PRO A 201 -16.95 36.92 -30.07
C PRO A 201 -15.85 37.77 -30.71
N ALA A 202 -16.02 39.10 -30.75
CA ALA A 202 -15.06 40.06 -31.27
C ALA A 202 -13.90 40.38 -30.29
N GLU A 203 -14.00 39.98 -29.02
CA GLU A 203 -12.95 40.18 -28.00
C GLU A 203 -11.64 39.47 -28.36
N ARG A 204 -11.68 38.33 -29.09
CA ARG A 204 -10.47 37.61 -29.51
C ARG A 204 -9.59 38.43 -30.43
N PHE A 205 -10.22 39.14 -31.39
CA PHE A 205 -9.50 40.02 -32.30
C PHE A 205 -8.92 41.20 -31.53
N ALA A 206 -9.73 41.81 -30.66
CA ALA A 206 -9.30 42.93 -29.83
C ALA A 206 -8.09 42.59 -28.94
N LEU A 207 -8.09 41.41 -28.28
CA LEU A 207 -6.96 40.95 -27.48
C LEU A 207 -5.67 40.81 -28.32
N LEU A 208 -5.75 40.19 -29.49
CA LEU A 208 -4.59 40.07 -30.39
C LEU A 208 -4.08 41.44 -30.86
N SER A 209 -4.97 42.41 -31.05
CA SER A 209 -4.61 43.80 -31.40
C SER A 209 -3.90 44.56 -30.27
N LEU A 210 -3.96 44.10 -29.01
CA LEU A 210 -3.23 44.74 -27.90
C LEU A 210 -1.72 44.49 -27.95
N ARG A 211 -1.27 43.49 -28.70
CA ARG A 211 0.12 43.02 -28.71
C ARG A 211 1.03 44.00 -29.47
N PRO A 212 2.01 44.63 -28.81
CA PRO A 212 3.00 45.48 -29.48
C PRO A 212 3.81 44.68 -30.50
N GLU A 213 3.94 45.22 -31.72
CA GLU A 213 4.61 44.51 -32.83
C GLU A 213 6.11 44.29 -32.55
N GLU A 214 6.74 45.26 -31.90
CA GLU A 214 8.18 45.30 -31.62
C GLU A 214 8.65 44.17 -30.70
N THR A 215 7.77 43.66 -29.84
CA THR A 215 8.10 42.64 -28.84
C THR A 215 7.53 41.26 -29.15
N LYS A 216 6.94 41.06 -30.34
CA LYS A 216 6.53 39.74 -30.83
C LYS A 216 7.74 38.88 -31.24
N ALA A 217 7.63 37.58 -31.01
CA ALA A 217 8.63 36.60 -31.38
C ALA A 217 7.95 35.26 -31.75
N SER A 218 8.56 34.49 -32.65
CA SER A 218 8.01 33.19 -33.10
C SER A 218 8.67 31.98 -32.42
N ASN A 219 9.68 32.23 -31.58
CA ASN A 219 10.54 31.21 -30.96
C ASN A 219 10.33 31.06 -29.45
N LEU A 220 9.21 31.55 -28.91
CA LEU A 220 8.86 31.46 -27.50
C LEU A 220 7.34 31.58 -27.29
N PHE A 221 6.87 31.27 -26.09
CA PHE A 221 5.48 31.55 -25.70
C PHE A 221 5.33 32.99 -25.17
N HIS A 222 4.27 33.68 -25.61
CA HIS A 222 3.89 34.99 -25.09
C HIS A 222 2.75 34.87 -24.09
N VAL A 223 2.93 35.41 -22.88
CA VAL A 223 1.87 35.53 -21.86
C VAL A 223 1.65 37.00 -21.52
N TYR A 224 0.47 37.51 -21.86
CA TYR A 224 0.03 38.87 -21.59
C TYR A 224 -0.87 38.90 -20.37
N TYR A 225 -0.52 39.69 -19.36
CA TYR A 225 -1.39 39.97 -18.21
C TYR A 225 -2.06 41.33 -18.38
N LEU A 226 -3.37 41.39 -18.14
CA LEU A 226 -4.17 42.61 -18.17
C LEU A 226 -5.25 42.59 -17.09
N LYS A 227 -5.83 43.75 -16.74
CA LYS A 227 -6.71 43.89 -15.57
C LYS A 227 -8.00 43.07 -15.66
N GLN A 228 -8.71 43.22 -16.76
CA GLN A 228 -10.07 42.71 -16.95
C GLN A 228 -10.26 42.17 -18.37
N MET A 229 -10.90 41.01 -18.47
CA MET A 229 -11.43 40.41 -19.70
C MET A 229 -12.58 39.49 -19.30
N THR A 230 -13.35 39.00 -20.27
CA THR A 230 -14.57 38.21 -19.99
C THR A 230 -14.29 36.85 -19.37
N VAL A 231 -13.18 36.22 -19.73
CA VAL A 231 -12.74 34.92 -19.20
C VAL A 231 -11.51 35.08 -18.32
N ASN A 232 -11.19 34.07 -17.51
CA ASN A 232 -10.00 34.13 -16.65
C ASN A 232 -8.69 34.07 -17.44
N GLY A 233 -8.68 33.33 -18.54
CA GLY A 233 -7.55 33.21 -19.45
C GLY A 233 -8.00 32.68 -20.81
N ILE A 234 -7.19 32.93 -21.84
CA ILE A 234 -7.42 32.40 -23.19
C ILE A 234 -6.12 32.24 -23.96
N PHE A 235 -5.95 31.08 -24.58
CA PHE A 235 -4.96 30.83 -25.62
C PHE A 235 -5.53 31.09 -27.02
N LEU A 236 -4.88 31.96 -27.79
CA LEU A 236 -5.28 32.37 -29.14
C LEU A 236 -4.25 31.94 -30.20
N GLY A 237 -3.70 30.73 -30.07
CA GLY A 237 -2.77 30.12 -31.03
C GLY A 237 -1.34 30.65 -30.96
N GLU A 238 -1.19 31.97 -30.96
CA GLU A 238 0.11 32.68 -30.96
C GLU A 238 0.36 33.50 -29.68
N ALA A 239 -0.65 33.64 -28.83
CA ALA A 239 -0.57 34.41 -27.59
C ALA A 239 -1.49 33.83 -26.51
N ILE A 240 -1.08 33.98 -25.26
CA ILE A 240 -1.87 33.67 -24.07
C ILE A 240 -2.21 34.98 -23.37
N PHE A 241 -3.48 35.18 -23.05
CA PHE A 241 -3.94 36.31 -22.23
C PHE A 241 -4.48 35.79 -20.90
N VAL A 242 -4.09 36.44 -19.81
CA VAL A 242 -4.52 36.08 -18.45
C VAL A 242 -5.03 37.32 -17.72
N LYS A 243 -6.23 37.19 -17.16
CA LYS A 243 -6.88 38.21 -16.36
C LYS A 243 -6.23 38.31 -15.00
N ASP A 244 -5.70 39.48 -14.63
CA ASP A 244 -5.01 39.68 -13.35
C ASP A 244 -5.94 39.52 -12.12
N THR A 245 -7.25 39.72 -12.32
CA THR A 245 -8.33 39.53 -11.33
C THR A 245 -8.99 38.15 -11.44
N ALA A 246 -8.34 37.17 -12.07
CA ALA A 246 -8.89 35.83 -12.22
C ALA A 246 -9.31 35.22 -10.87
N SER A 247 -10.46 34.57 -10.85
CA SER A 247 -10.97 33.86 -9.68
C SER A 247 -11.38 32.44 -10.06
N LEU A 248 -11.06 31.47 -9.21
CA LEU A 248 -11.29 30.05 -9.46
C LEU A 248 -11.99 29.43 -8.27
N ARG A 249 -12.76 28.38 -8.52
CA ARG A 249 -13.36 27.56 -7.46
C ARG A 249 -12.31 26.63 -6.86
N GLU A 250 -12.10 26.71 -5.56
CA GLU A 250 -11.18 25.83 -4.85
C GLU A 250 -11.58 24.35 -4.94
N VAL A 251 -10.58 23.49 -5.02
CA VAL A 251 -10.70 22.03 -5.00
C VAL A 251 -9.57 21.43 -4.15
N GLU A 252 -9.81 20.25 -3.59
CA GLU A 252 -8.84 19.54 -2.75
C GLU A 252 -7.54 19.27 -3.51
N GLY A 253 -6.39 19.59 -2.90
CA GLY A 253 -5.07 19.47 -3.52
C GLY A 253 -4.81 20.46 -4.67
N GLY A 254 -5.68 21.46 -4.87
CA GLY A 254 -5.53 22.49 -5.88
C GLY A 254 -4.53 23.59 -5.50
N MET A 255 -4.21 24.44 -6.47
CA MET A 255 -3.33 25.60 -6.30
C MET A 255 -3.97 26.65 -5.37
N ASP A 256 -3.13 27.24 -4.53
CA ASP A 256 -3.47 28.29 -3.56
C ASP A 256 -3.71 29.67 -4.20
N GLU A 257 -3.52 29.79 -5.52
CA GLU A 257 -3.57 31.07 -6.22
C GLU A 257 -4.10 30.93 -7.65
N PRO A 258 -5.05 31.78 -8.08
CA PRO A 258 -5.66 31.69 -9.41
C PRO A 258 -4.70 31.90 -10.58
N LEU A 259 -3.85 32.93 -10.55
CA LEU A 259 -3.04 33.35 -11.69
C LEU A 259 -2.09 32.25 -12.21
N PRO A 260 -1.22 31.65 -11.39
CA PRO A 260 -0.33 30.60 -11.88
C PRO A 260 -1.10 29.37 -12.37
N ARG A 261 -2.27 29.09 -11.78
CA ARG A 261 -3.14 28.02 -12.27
C ARG A 261 -3.65 28.37 -13.67
N VAL A 262 -4.27 29.54 -13.85
CA VAL A 262 -4.82 29.96 -15.16
C VAL A 262 -3.72 29.97 -16.21
N THR A 263 -2.56 30.53 -15.90
CA THR A 263 -1.39 30.51 -16.80
C THR A 263 -1.00 29.08 -17.18
N SER A 264 -0.94 28.15 -16.21
CA SER A 264 -0.69 26.74 -16.51
C SER A 264 -1.80 26.09 -17.35
N HIS A 265 -3.06 26.47 -17.17
CA HIS A 265 -4.19 25.96 -17.96
C HIS A 265 -4.09 26.37 -19.43
N GLU A 266 -3.81 27.66 -19.69
CA GLU A 266 -3.68 28.17 -21.07
C GLU A 266 -2.43 27.63 -21.77
N LEU A 267 -1.33 27.44 -21.02
CA LEU A 267 -0.15 26.71 -21.52
C LEU A 267 -0.54 25.27 -21.91
N GLY A 268 -1.48 24.64 -21.20
CA GLY A 268 -2.02 23.33 -21.56
C GLY A 268 -2.64 23.32 -22.95
N HIS A 269 -3.43 24.34 -23.29
CA HIS A 269 -3.96 24.51 -24.65
C HIS A 269 -2.87 24.75 -25.69
N ALA A 270 -1.81 25.49 -25.34
CA ALA A 270 -0.66 25.67 -26.22
C ALA A 270 0.07 24.35 -26.54
N PHE A 271 0.09 23.41 -25.60
CA PHE A 271 0.56 22.03 -25.82
C PHE A 271 -0.51 21.07 -26.38
N GLY A 272 -1.67 21.58 -26.78
CA GLY A 272 -2.72 20.83 -27.46
C GLY A 272 -3.61 20.00 -26.53
N LEU A 273 -3.60 20.26 -25.22
CA LEU A 273 -4.52 19.60 -24.29
C LEU A 273 -5.94 20.14 -24.45
N ALA A 274 -6.91 19.24 -24.48
CA ALA A 274 -8.33 19.56 -24.47
C ALA A 274 -8.85 19.67 -23.04
N HIS A 275 -9.98 20.36 -22.85
CA HIS A 275 -10.64 20.42 -21.55
C HIS A 275 -11.03 19.03 -21.04
N ARG A 276 -10.81 18.81 -19.74
CA ARG A 276 -11.28 17.63 -19.02
C ARG A 276 -11.94 18.09 -17.71
N GLN A 277 -13.26 18.02 -17.64
CA GLN A 277 -14.05 18.62 -16.54
C GLN A 277 -14.13 17.76 -15.26
N ASP A 278 -12.99 17.17 -14.88
CA ASP A 278 -12.79 16.46 -13.62
C ASP A 278 -12.31 17.46 -12.54
N LYS A 279 -12.77 17.34 -11.29
CA LYS A 279 -12.61 18.44 -10.32
C LYS A 279 -11.15 18.79 -9.99
N THR A 280 -10.20 17.85 -10.00
CA THR A 280 -8.85 18.07 -9.46
C THR A 280 -7.76 18.28 -10.51
N ASN A 281 -8.06 18.06 -11.79
CA ASN A 281 -7.06 18.13 -12.87
C ASN A 281 -6.82 19.55 -13.43
N LEU A 282 -5.67 19.76 -14.07
CA LEU A 282 -5.26 21.04 -14.64
C LEU A 282 -6.21 21.56 -15.74
N MET A 283 -6.71 20.66 -16.58
CA MET A 283 -7.52 21.00 -17.76
C MET A 283 -9.03 21.08 -17.46
N ALA A 284 -9.43 21.04 -16.20
CA ALA A 284 -10.77 21.45 -15.78
C ALA A 284 -10.93 22.96 -15.93
N SER A 285 -12.10 23.47 -16.29
CA SER A 285 -12.28 24.93 -16.37
C SER A 285 -12.74 25.49 -15.02
N GLY A 286 -12.24 26.67 -14.64
CA GLY A 286 -12.73 27.43 -13.48
C GLY A 286 -12.47 26.81 -12.09
N THR A 287 -11.54 25.86 -11.94
CA THR A 287 -11.20 25.23 -10.64
C THR A 287 -9.77 25.55 -10.22
N THR A 288 -9.33 25.22 -9.00
CA THR A 288 -7.89 25.32 -8.65
C THR A 288 -7.08 24.06 -8.98
N GLY A 289 -7.65 23.07 -9.69
CA GLY A 289 -6.99 21.81 -10.02
C GLY A 289 -5.69 21.96 -10.82
N ILE A 290 -4.72 21.06 -10.59
CA ILE A 290 -3.35 21.12 -11.15
C ILE A 290 -2.81 19.79 -11.70
N TRP A 291 -3.53 18.69 -11.51
CA TRP A 291 -3.02 17.35 -11.84
C TRP A 291 -3.08 17.06 -13.34
N LEU A 292 -2.03 16.42 -13.86
CA LEU A 292 -2.00 15.84 -15.20
C LEU A 292 -2.00 14.31 -15.10
N ASN A 293 -2.75 13.63 -15.97
CA ASN A 293 -2.65 12.18 -16.11
C ASN A 293 -1.51 11.79 -17.07
N GLU A 294 -1.16 10.51 -17.10
CA GLU A 294 -0.06 10.03 -17.94
C GLU A 294 -0.26 10.29 -19.45
N GLY A 295 -1.51 10.24 -19.94
CA GLY A 295 -1.84 10.52 -21.33
C GLY A 295 -1.55 11.98 -21.69
N GLU A 296 -1.98 12.90 -20.84
CA GLU A 296 -1.73 14.34 -20.96
C GLU A 296 -0.23 14.64 -20.90
N VAL A 297 0.51 13.97 -20.01
CA VAL A 297 1.97 14.12 -19.90
C VAL A 297 2.69 13.61 -21.14
N ARG A 298 2.32 12.43 -21.66
CA ARG A 298 2.87 11.92 -22.92
C ARG A 298 2.58 12.86 -24.09
N GLN A 299 1.36 13.38 -24.18
CA GLN A 299 0.95 14.31 -25.23
C GLN A 299 1.73 15.63 -25.16
N VAL A 300 1.84 16.23 -23.98
CA VAL A 300 2.61 17.47 -23.76
C VAL A 300 4.07 17.27 -24.15
N ARG A 301 4.72 16.19 -23.69
CA ARG A 301 6.13 15.91 -24.05
C ARG A 301 6.30 15.67 -25.55
N ALA A 302 5.36 14.98 -26.19
CA ALA A 302 5.39 14.79 -27.64
C ALA A 302 5.22 16.11 -28.40
N ARG A 303 4.31 16.97 -27.94
CA ARG A 303 4.08 18.30 -28.55
C ARG A 303 5.25 19.24 -28.30
N ALA A 304 5.84 19.25 -27.11
CA ALA A 304 7.00 20.06 -26.78
C ALA A 304 8.18 19.81 -27.73
N LYS A 305 8.42 18.54 -28.11
CA LYS A 305 9.47 18.17 -29.07
C LYS A 305 9.21 18.67 -30.51
N GLN A 306 8.00 19.11 -30.84
CA GLN A 306 7.69 19.67 -32.16
C GLN A 306 8.06 21.16 -32.27
N PHE A 307 8.35 21.83 -31.16
CA PHE A 307 8.83 23.20 -31.16
C PHE A 307 10.37 23.20 -31.27
N PRO A 308 10.95 23.73 -32.37
CA PRO A 308 12.40 23.65 -32.60
C PRO A 308 13.23 24.48 -31.61
N TRP A 309 12.57 25.35 -30.85
CA TRP A 309 13.16 26.25 -29.85
C TRP A 309 13.02 25.75 -28.40
N ILE A 310 12.42 24.58 -28.20
CA ILE A 310 12.41 23.88 -26.89
C ILE A 310 13.59 22.90 -26.88
N GLU A 311 14.53 23.12 -25.96
CA GLU A 311 15.77 22.35 -25.88
C GLU A 311 15.79 21.45 -24.63
N PRO A 312 16.30 20.21 -24.71
CA PRO A 312 16.60 19.41 -23.53
C PRO A 312 17.65 20.11 -22.63
N ALA A 313 17.47 20.04 -21.32
CA ALA A 313 18.38 20.66 -20.35
C ALA A 313 19.83 20.16 -20.53
N SER A 314 20.01 18.89 -20.89
CA SER A 314 21.31 18.29 -21.21
C SER A 314 21.99 18.94 -22.41
N ALA A 315 21.25 19.26 -23.47
CA ALA A 315 21.78 19.93 -24.66
C ALA A 315 22.17 21.39 -24.34
N VAL A 316 21.35 22.08 -23.57
CA VAL A 316 21.64 23.46 -23.11
C VAL A 316 22.90 23.50 -22.24
N ARG A 317 23.07 22.51 -21.36
CA ARG A 317 24.27 22.38 -20.53
C ARG A 317 25.54 22.15 -21.35
N GLN A 318 25.49 21.22 -22.31
CA GLN A 318 26.63 20.95 -23.20
C GLN A 318 27.06 22.22 -23.96
N LYS A 319 26.08 22.98 -24.47
CA LYS A 319 26.31 24.24 -25.18
C LYS A 319 26.88 25.32 -24.26
N ALA A 320 26.39 25.43 -23.02
CA ALA A 320 26.93 26.34 -22.02
C ALA A 320 28.40 26.00 -21.69
N ASP A 321 28.70 24.72 -21.47
CA ASP A 321 30.04 24.22 -21.17
C ASP A 321 31.02 24.44 -22.34
N GLU A 322 30.54 24.33 -23.57
CA GLU A 322 31.34 24.62 -24.77
C GLU A 322 31.62 26.12 -24.93
N TRP A 323 30.62 26.97 -24.76
CA TRP A 323 30.77 28.42 -24.87
C TRP A 323 31.62 29.02 -23.75
N ALA A 324 31.55 28.44 -22.55
CA ALA A 324 32.44 28.78 -21.44
C ALA A 324 33.91 28.47 -21.78
N ARG A 325 34.16 27.36 -22.51
CA ARG A 325 35.51 26.94 -22.93
C ARG A 325 36.03 27.68 -24.17
N THR A 326 35.17 28.11 -25.09
CA THR A 326 35.54 28.66 -26.41
C THR A 326 35.52 30.18 -26.50
N GLY A 327 35.38 30.89 -25.36
CA GLY A 327 35.56 32.34 -25.29
C GLY A 327 34.28 33.18 -25.39
N LYS A 328 33.11 32.60 -25.08
CA LYS A 328 31.81 33.31 -24.97
C LYS A 328 31.23 33.22 -23.55
N PRO A 329 31.93 33.76 -22.53
CA PRO A 329 31.56 33.57 -21.13
C PRO A 329 30.22 34.22 -20.76
N ARG A 330 29.85 35.34 -21.39
CA ARG A 330 28.56 36.01 -21.10
C ARG A 330 27.37 35.23 -21.63
N GLU A 331 27.52 34.63 -22.80
CA GLU A 331 26.50 33.80 -23.42
C GLU A 331 26.37 32.45 -22.72
N ALA A 332 27.49 31.88 -22.24
CA ALA A 332 27.49 30.70 -21.40
C ALA A 332 26.78 30.97 -20.06
N GLU A 333 27.07 32.10 -19.41
CA GLU A 333 26.38 32.51 -18.18
C GLU A 333 24.87 32.60 -18.38
N ALA A 334 24.41 33.19 -19.49
CA ALA A 334 22.98 33.25 -19.79
C ALA A 334 22.33 31.86 -19.93
N LEU A 335 23.04 30.86 -20.47
CA LEU A 335 22.56 29.47 -20.53
C LEU A 335 22.61 28.77 -19.16
N TYR A 336 23.65 29.03 -18.36
CA TYR A 336 23.73 28.54 -17.00
C TYR A 336 22.63 29.12 -16.12
N GLN A 337 22.25 30.39 -16.29
CA GLN A 337 21.12 30.99 -15.56
C GLN A 337 19.78 30.31 -15.89
N ARG A 338 19.56 29.88 -17.14
CA ARG A 338 18.38 29.07 -17.53
C ARG A 338 18.35 27.72 -16.80
N LEU A 339 19.51 27.10 -16.63
CA LEU A 339 19.66 25.84 -15.88
C LEU A 339 19.63 26.05 -14.36
N ALA A 340 20.12 27.18 -13.87
CA ALA A 340 20.09 27.55 -12.47
C ALA A 340 18.65 27.82 -12.01
N ALA A 341 17.80 28.39 -12.86
CA ALA A 341 16.36 28.52 -12.59
C ALA A 341 15.68 27.15 -12.39
N LEU A 342 16.12 26.10 -13.09
CA LEU A 342 15.68 24.72 -12.87
C LEU A 342 16.17 24.18 -11.51
N ALA A 343 17.43 24.43 -11.14
CA ALA A 343 17.98 24.04 -9.83
C ALA A 343 17.42 24.86 -8.64
N ALA A 344 17.02 26.12 -8.86
CA ALA A 344 16.37 26.99 -7.88
C ALA A 344 14.85 26.71 -7.77
N ALA A 345 14.23 26.10 -8.77
CA ALA A 345 12.86 25.57 -8.64
C ALA A 345 12.80 24.34 -7.72
N GLU A 346 13.90 23.57 -7.60
CA GLU A 346 14.07 22.54 -6.57
C GLU A 346 14.42 23.13 -5.19
N ASN A 347 15.11 24.28 -5.16
CA ASN A 347 15.50 25.01 -3.95
C ASN A 347 14.78 26.37 -3.90
N GLY A 348 13.48 26.36 -3.52
CA GLY A 348 12.64 27.57 -3.42
C GLY A 348 13.28 28.74 -2.64
N PRO A 349 12.68 29.95 -2.69
CA PRO A 349 13.30 31.17 -2.15
C PRO A 349 13.76 30.93 -0.73
N GLU A 350 15.02 31.32 -0.47
CA GLU A 350 15.79 31.09 0.75
C GLU A 350 14.91 31.29 1.99
N ARG A 351 14.26 30.20 2.42
CA ARG A 351 13.61 30.12 3.71
C ARG A 351 14.77 30.27 4.68
N LYS A 352 14.70 31.27 5.57
CA LYS A 352 15.39 31.13 6.87
C LYS A 352 15.16 29.69 7.30
N PRO A 353 16.20 28.90 7.65
CA PRO A 353 16.05 27.47 7.82
C PRO A 353 15.02 27.24 8.91
N GLU A 354 13.78 26.99 8.50
CA GLU A 354 12.80 26.45 9.40
C GLU A 354 13.31 25.05 9.70
N PRO A 355 13.49 24.70 10.98
CA PRO A 355 13.94 23.38 11.34
C PRO A 355 13.02 22.37 10.65
N ASN A 356 13.60 21.29 10.13
CA ASN A 356 12.85 20.15 9.63
C ASN A 356 11.77 19.82 10.68
N ALA A 357 10.50 19.95 10.33
CA ALA A 357 9.41 19.83 11.29
C ALA A 357 8.68 18.51 11.09
N ALA A 358 8.44 17.78 12.16
CA ALA A 358 7.66 16.57 12.20
C ALA A 358 6.56 16.69 13.26
N LYS A 359 5.59 15.78 13.27
CA LYS A 359 4.70 15.59 14.41
C LYS A 359 5.14 14.37 15.21
N ALA A 360 4.75 14.30 16.47
CA ALA A 360 5.05 13.18 17.35
C ALA A 360 4.58 11.87 16.70
N ASN A 361 5.46 10.86 16.72
CA ASN A 361 5.27 9.53 16.14
C ASN A 361 5.13 9.47 14.61
N GLU A 362 5.06 10.61 13.91
CA GLU A 362 5.03 10.67 12.45
C GLU A 362 6.47 10.62 11.90
N MET A 363 6.67 9.87 10.81
CA MET A 363 7.97 9.74 10.17
C MET A 363 8.37 11.03 9.46
N ILE A 364 9.61 11.47 9.66
CA ILE A 364 10.27 12.48 8.82
C ILE A 364 11.43 11.87 8.05
N GLU A 365 11.50 12.20 6.75
CA GLU A 365 12.57 11.77 5.85
C GLU A 365 13.57 12.90 5.64
N LEU A 366 14.84 12.61 5.92
CA LEU A 366 15.98 13.48 5.65
C LEU A 366 16.69 13.00 4.39
N THR A 367 17.13 13.93 3.55
CA THR A 367 17.92 13.63 2.35
C THR A 367 19.31 14.24 2.45
N PHE A 368 20.32 13.46 2.05
CA PHE A 368 21.72 13.83 2.01
C PHE A 368 22.28 13.50 0.63
N ALA A 369 23.07 14.40 0.07
CA ALA A 369 23.71 14.21 -1.22
C ALA A 369 25.22 14.11 -1.05
N SER A 370 25.83 13.10 -1.68
CA SER A 370 27.28 13.01 -1.72
C SER A 370 27.86 13.77 -2.90
N THR A 371 28.95 14.49 -2.65
CA THR A 371 29.83 15.05 -3.70
C THR A 371 30.88 14.05 -4.16
N LYS A 372 30.94 12.86 -3.56
CA LYS A 372 31.82 11.77 -3.96
C LYS A 372 31.02 10.70 -4.69
N THR A 373 31.60 10.21 -5.76
CA THR A 373 31.05 9.07 -6.52
C THR A 373 31.68 7.77 -6.03
N TYR A 374 30.86 6.74 -5.86
CA TYR A 374 31.28 5.38 -5.52
C TYR A 374 30.86 4.43 -6.64
N ALA A 375 31.67 3.39 -6.89
CA ALA A 375 31.34 2.38 -7.89
C ALA A 375 30.15 1.52 -7.45
N ASP A 376 30.12 1.15 -6.17
CA ASP A 376 29.00 0.42 -5.57
C ASP A 376 28.54 1.07 -4.24
N PRO A 377 27.78 2.19 -4.31
CA PRO A 377 27.42 2.96 -3.12
C PRO A 377 26.71 2.14 -2.04
N PHE A 378 25.89 1.16 -2.44
CA PHE A 378 25.16 0.30 -1.51
C PHE A 378 26.08 -0.66 -0.76
N ASN A 379 27.05 -1.26 -1.46
CA ASN A 379 27.92 -2.25 -0.83
C ASN A 379 29.09 -1.63 -0.07
N ASP A 380 29.55 -0.45 -0.50
CA ASP A 380 30.80 0.15 -0.03
C ASP A 380 30.61 1.21 1.06
N VAL A 381 29.42 1.83 1.16
CA VAL A 381 29.19 3.01 2.00
C VAL A 381 27.98 2.82 2.91
N ASP A 382 28.25 2.76 4.21
CA ASP A 382 27.24 2.85 5.25
C ASP A 382 27.11 4.30 5.73
N LEU A 383 25.87 4.75 5.87
CA LEU A 383 25.53 6.00 6.53
C LEU A 383 24.58 5.69 7.69
N ASP A 384 24.89 6.21 8.87
CA ASP A 384 23.99 6.22 10.02
C ASP A 384 23.73 7.67 10.44
N VAL A 385 22.63 7.92 11.15
CA VAL A 385 22.29 9.22 11.70
C VAL A 385 21.97 9.07 13.19
N SER A 386 22.76 9.71 14.03
CA SER A 386 22.59 9.75 15.47
C SER A 386 21.67 10.91 15.84
N PHE A 387 20.49 10.62 16.38
CA PHE A 387 19.48 11.59 16.82
C PHE A 387 19.47 11.69 18.34
N THR A 388 19.55 12.91 18.88
CA THR A 388 19.47 13.21 20.31
C THR A 388 18.20 13.98 20.61
N ALA A 389 17.32 13.39 21.41
CA ALA A 389 16.07 13.97 21.85
C ALA A 389 16.28 15.09 22.90
N PRO A 390 15.26 15.91 23.19
CA PRO A 390 15.35 16.98 24.21
C PRO A 390 15.73 16.49 25.62
N ASP A 391 15.42 15.23 25.94
CA ASP A 391 15.75 14.59 27.21
C ASP A 391 17.18 13.99 27.24
N GLY A 392 17.96 14.18 26.18
CA GLY A 392 19.34 13.71 26.06
C GLY A 392 19.49 12.27 25.58
N ARG A 393 18.39 11.51 25.41
CA ARG A 393 18.47 10.15 24.86
C ARG A 393 18.90 10.21 23.40
N THR A 394 19.85 9.34 23.04
CA THR A 394 20.37 9.24 21.68
C THR A 394 20.01 7.90 21.07
N VAL A 395 19.57 7.92 19.81
CA VAL A 395 19.35 6.72 19.00
C VAL A 395 20.12 6.83 17.69
N ARG A 396 20.66 5.72 17.21
CA ARG A 396 21.46 5.66 15.97
C ARG A 396 20.65 4.94 14.90
N VAL A 397 20.23 5.67 13.88
CA VAL A 397 19.32 5.19 12.84
C VAL A 397 20.09 4.91 11.55
N PRO A 398 19.96 3.70 10.98
CA PRO A 398 20.50 3.41 9.65
C PRO A 398 19.90 4.32 8.58
N ALA A 399 20.74 4.90 7.72
CA ALA A 399 20.32 5.53 6.48
C ALA A 399 20.43 4.55 5.31
N PHE A 400 19.77 4.84 4.20
CA PHE A 400 19.77 4.02 3.01
C PHE A 400 20.21 4.79 1.77
N TRP A 401 20.92 4.11 0.87
CA TRP A 401 21.21 4.63 -0.46
C TRP A 401 19.94 4.65 -1.31
N ALA A 402 19.59 5.83 -1.83
CA ALA A 402 18.36 6.08 -2.57
C ALA A 402 18.60 6.21 -4.09
N GLY A 403 19.69 5.64 -4.59
CA GLY A 403 20.12 5.78 -5.98
C GLY A 403 21.12 6.91 -6.17
N GLU A 404 21.92 6.78 -7.24
CA GLU A 404 22.94 7.77 -7.63
C GLU A 404 23.84 8.20 -6.45
N GLN A 405 23.86 9.49 -6.11
CA GLN A 405 24.65 10.05 -5.00
C GLN A 405 23.76 10.46 -3.82
N THR A 406 22.59 9.84 -3.67
CA THR A 406 21.59 10.23 -2.67
C THR A 406 21.49 9.21 -1.56
N TRP A 407 21.48 9.69 -0.32
CA TRP A 407 21.18 8.90 0.87
C TRP A 407 20.01 9.51 1.62
N LYS A 408 19.21 8.68 2.27
CA LYS A 408 18.05 9.11 3.04
C LYS A 408 18.03 8.44 4.40
N ALA A 409 17.55 9.16 5.41
CA ALA A 409 17.33 8.63 6.74
C ALA A 409 15.90 8.97 7.19
N ARG A 410 15.20 8.01 7.78
CA ARG A 410 13.83 8.20 8.28
C ARG A 410 13.83 8.13 9.80
N TYR A 411 13.22 9.11 10.45
CA TYR A 411 13.18 9.23 11.90
C TYR A 411 11.77 9.50 12.39
N ALA A 412 11.42 8.96 13.56
CA ALA A 412 10.18 9.28 14.26
C ALA A 412 10.45 9.37 15.76
N SER A 413 9.69 10.18 16.48
CA SER A 413 9.83 10.31 17.94
C SER A 413 8.52 10.68 18.61
N SER A 414 8.24 10.07 19.76
CA SER A 414 7.14 10.48 20.64
C SER A 414 7.48 11.71 21.48
N LYS A 415 8.76 12.11 21.53
CA LYS A 415 9.23 13.22 22.38
C LYS A 415 9.10 14.53 21.61
N ILE A 416 8.22 15.41 22.07
CA ILE A 416 8.02 16.75 21.51
C ILE A 416 9.21 17.65 21.85
N GLY A 417 9.57 18.54 20.93
CA GLY A 417 10.60 19.56 21.07
C GLY A 417 11.75 19.41 20.07
N ARG A 418 12.90 20.01 20.39
CA ARG A 418 14.09 20.09 19.52
C ARG A 418 14.96 18.84 19.60
N HIS A 419 15.00 18.07 18.52
CA HIS A 419 15.92 16.94 18.33
C HIS A 419 17.12 17.39 17.53
N ARG A 420 18.33 17.05 17.97
CA ARG A 420 19.55 17.29 17.18
C ARG A 420 19.91 16.01 16.46
N TYR A 421 20.49 16.11 15.28
CA TYR A 421 21.07 14.94 14.64
C TYR A 421 22.47 15.19 14.14
N ARG A 422 23.24 14.10 14.01
CA ARG A 422 24.56 14.08 13.38
C ARG A 422 24.71 12.85 12.49
N THR A 423 25.22 13.03 11.28
CA THR A 423 25.47 11.93 10.34
C THR A 423 26.84 11.27 10.55
N GLU A 424 26.91 9.97 10.31
CA GLU A 424 28.10 9.13 10.47
C GLU A 424 28.28 8.24 9.23
N CYS A 425 29.07 8.71 8.27
CA CYS A 425 29.45 7.92 7.09
C CYS A 425 30.67 7.01 7.38
N SER A 426 30.67 5.77 6.85
CA SER A 426 31.79 4.84 6.92
C SER A 426 33.04 5.38 6.21
N ASP A 427 32.87 6.05 5.05
CA ASP A 427 33.91 6.89 4.45
C ASP A 427 33.96 8.25 5.17
N LYS A 428 34.77 8.33 6.23
CA LYS A 428 34.98 9.55 7.02
C LYS A 428 35.56 10.72 6.23
N THR A 429 36.14 10.46 5.05
CA THR A 429 36.68 11.52 4.18
C THR A 429 35.61 12.16 3.29
N ASN A 430 34.41 11.57 3.22
CA ASN A 430 33.25 12.14 2.54
C ASN A 430 32.58 13.21 3.41
N ARG A 431 33.09 14.44 3.37
CA ARG A 431 32.59 15.57 4.17
C ARG A 431 31.14 15.99 3.83
N SER A 432 30.66 15.64 2.64
CA SER A 432 29.27 15.87 2.24
C SER A 432 28.27 14.90 2.87
N LEU A 433 28.73 13.79 3.47
CA LEU A 433 27.88 12.85 4.20
C LEU A 433 28.27 12.70 5.68
N HIS A 434 29.55 12.88 6.02
CA HIS A 434 30.07 12.63 7.37
C HIS A 434 30.02 13.89 8.25
N SER A 435 29.56 13.74 9.50
CA SER A 435 29.54 14.80 10.52
C SER A 435 28.65 16.00 10.19
N LEU A 436 27.70 15.88 9.26
CA LEU A 436 26.65 16.89 9.08
C LEU A 436 25.79 16.92 10.34
N ALA A 437 25.37 18.10 10.77
CA ALA A 437 24.51 18.25 11.94
C ALA A 437 23.43 19.28 11.70
N SER A 438 22.22 19.00 12.17
CA SER A 438 21.09 19.93 12.15
C SER A 438 20.10 19.61 13.25
N VAL A 439 18.92 20.25 13.20
CA VAL A 439 17.85 20.13 14.19
C VAL A 439 16.53 19.77 13.49
N ILE A 440 15.74 18.94 14.17
CA ILE A 440 14.35 18.64 13.84
C ILE A 440 13.48 19.19 14.98
N GLU A 441 12.40 19.89 14.64
CA GLU A 441 11.36 20.26 15.59
C GLU A 441 10.24 19.21 15.54
N VAL A 442 10.00 18.51 16.65
CA VAL A 442 8.90 17.54 16.76
C VAL A 442 7.74 18.21 17.50
N ASN A 443 6.64 18.42 16.81
CA ASN A 443 5.43 19.06 17.33
C ASN A 443 4.42 18.02 17.85
N PRO A 444 3.44 18.41 18.69
CA PRO A 444 2.34 17.53 19.05
C PRO A 444 1.56 17.04 17.82
N TYR A 445 1.15 15.77 17.82
CA TYR A 445 0.21 15.24 16.83
C TYR A 445 -1.24 15.57 17.24
N THR A 446 -2.05 16.04 16.29
CA THR A 446 -3.45 16.48 16.51
C THR A 446 -4.47 15.78 15.61
N GLY A 447 -4.03 14.79 14.83
CA GLY A 447 -4.92 13.99 13.98
C GLY A 447 -5.52 12.79 14.71
N ASP A 448 -6.09 11.88 13.95
CA ASP A 448 -6.84 10.70 14.42
C ASP A 448 -6.19 9.35 14.08
N ASN A 449 -5.03 9.35 13.40
CA ASN A 449 -4.30 8.11 13.14
C ASN A 449 -3.89 7.46 14.47
N PRO A 450 -4.32 6.22 14.76
CA PRO A 450 -4.12 5.60 16.07
C PRO A 450 -2.64 5.37 16.39
N PHE A 451 -1.79 5.12 15.39
CA PHE A 451 -0.35 4.93 15.62
C PHE A 451 0.33 6.23 16.02
N TYR A 452 -0.08 7.34 15.43
CA TYR A 452 0.51 8.65 15.74
C TYR A 452 -0.03 9.23 17.05
N LEU A 453 -1.29 8.94 17.36
CA LEU A 453 -1.95 9.35 18.60
C LEU A 453 -1.41 8.59 19.84
N HIS A 454 -1.32 7.27 19.75
CA HIS A 454 -0.98 6.40 20.89
C HIS A 454 0.50 6.01 20.94
N GLY A 455 1.23 6.20 19.84
CA GLY A 455 2.63 5.85 19.70
C GLY A 455 2.88 4.41 19.24
N PRO A 456 4.16 4.00 19.18
CA PRO A 456 4.58 2.71 18.64
C PRO A 456 4.00 1.54 19.43
N ILE A 457 3.90 0.38 18.78
CA ILE A 457 3.36 -0.85 19.37
C ILE A 457 4.50 -1.66 19.98
N GLY A 458 4.30 -2.15 21.20
CA GLY A 458 5.21 -3.03 21.93
C GLY A 458 4.51 -4.25 22.52
N VAL A 459 5.31 -5.17 23.08
CA VAL A 459 4.78 -6.28 23.88
C VAL A 459 4.48 -5.78 25.29
N ALA A 460 3.24 -5.97 25.73
CA ALA A 460 2.80 -5.56 27.06
C ALA A 460 3.60 -6.23 28.19
N ALA A 461 3.60 -5.61 29.36
CA ALA A 461 4.37 -6.10 30.52
C ALA A 461 4.02 -7.54 30.93
N ASP A 462 2.77 -7.96 30.73
CA ASP A 462 2.28 -9.31 31.05
C ASP A 462 2.77 -10.41 30.07
N LYS A 463 3.42 -10.02 28.97
CA LYS A 463 3.88 -10.89 27.88
C LYS A 463 2.79 -11.73 27.21
N LYS A 464 1.53 -11.28 27.26
CA LYS A 464 0.38 -11.99 26.68
C LYS A 464 -0.24 -11.29 25.49
N HIS A 465 -0.06 -9.97 25.36
CA HIS A 465 -0.66 -9.16 24.31
C HIS A 465 0.26 -8.00 23.86
N PHE A 466 -0.23 -7.19 22.92
CA PHE A 466 0.45 -5.99 22.45
C PHE A 466 -0.25 -4.73 22.98
N GLU A 467 0.50 -3.64 23.11
CA GLU A 467 -0.03 -2.34 23.51
C GLU A 467 0.72 -1.21 22.80
N HIS A 468 0.05 -0.07 22.64
CA HIS A 468 0.71 1.17 22.24
C HIS A 468 1.57 1.74 23.38
N ALA A 469 2.46 2.68 23.05
CA ALA A 469 3.35 3.31 24.01
C ALA A 469 2.65 4.02 25.18
N ASP A 470 1.39 4.43 25.02
CA ASP A 470 0.55 5.00 26.08
C ASP A 470 -0.22 3.96 26.93
N GLY A 471 0.00 2.67 26.69
CA GLY A 471 -0.66 1.55 27.37
C GLY A 471 -2.00 1.13 26.77
N LYS A 472 -2.44 1.74 25.65
CA LYS A 472 -3.67 1.31 24.98
C LYS A 472 -3.48 -0.09 24.36
N PRO A 473 -4.31 -1.10 24.72
CA PRO A 473 -4.15 -2.46 24.21
C PRO A 473 -4.41 -2.58 22.71
N PHE A 474 -3.63 -3.42 22.04
CA PHE A 474 -3.67 -3.65 20.60
C PHE A 474 -4.03 -5.12 20.32
N LEU A 475 -5.29 -5.36 19.90
CA LEU A 475 -5.74 -6.68 19.46
C LEU A 475 -5.36 -6.90 17.99
N TRP A 476 -4.44 -7.84 17.74
CA TRP A 476 -3.98 -8.13 16.38
C TRP A 476 -5.06 -8.83 15.55
N LEU A 477 -5.50 -8.20 14.47
CA LEU A 477 -6.25 -8.84 13.39
C LEU A 477 -5.57 -8.53 12.06
N ALA A 478 -4.85 -9.53 11.56
CA ALA A 478 -4.11 -9.40 10.32
C ALA A 478 -4.79 -10.05 9.13
N ASP A 479 -4.46 -9.56 7.93
CA ASP A 479 -4.64 -10.27 6.67
C ASP A 479 -3.29 -10.66 6.06
N THR A 480 -3.28 -11.71 5.23
CA THR A 480 -2.07 -12.23 4.57
C THR A 480 -1.95 -11.76 3.12
N TRP A 481 -1.03 -10.83 2.85
CA TRP A 481 -0.75 -10.31 1.50
C TRP A 481 0.70 -10.62 1.13
N TRP A 482 1.08 -11.91 1.08
CA TRP A 482 2.47 -12.30 0.85
C TRP A 482 3.09 -11.59 -0.36
N MET A 483 2.36 -11.47 -1.46
CA MET A 483 2.81 -10.79 -2.68
C MET A 483 2.33 -9.34 -2.84
N GLY A 484 1.96 -8.66 -1.76
CA GLY A 484 1.34 -7.32 -1.82
C GLY A 484 2.21 -6.21 -2.43
N LEU A 485 3.54 -6.39 -2.51
CA LEU A 485 4.47 -5.41 -3.10
C LEU A 485 4.84 -5.70 -4.56
N CYS A 486 4.24 -6.70 -5.21
CA CYS A 486 4.46 -6.97 -6.63
C CYS A 486 3.42 -6.26 -7.51
N GLN A 487 3.65 -6.22 -8.83
CA GLN A 487 2.77 -5.53 -9.77
C GLN A 487 1.41 -6.23 -9.97
N ARG A 488 1.26 -7.47 -9.48
CA ARG A 488 -0.01 -8.22 -9.56
C ARG A 488 -1.11 -7.53 -8.75
N LEU A 489 -0.73 -6.87 -7.64
CA LEU A 489 -1.58 -5.97 -6.88
C LEU A 489 -1.23 -4.54 -7.30
N SER A 490 -1.94 -4.04 -8.33
CA SER A 490 -1.57 -2.78 -8.97
C SER A 490 -1.69 -1.59 -8.01
N TRP A 491 -0.82 -0.60 -8.22
CA TRP A 491 -0.86 0.67 -7.51
C TRP A 491 -1.35 1.78 -8.45
N PRO A 492 -2.20 2.72 -7.98
CA PRO A 492 -2.80 2.75 -6.65
C PRO A 492 -4.05 1.85 -6.52
N ASP A 493 -4.73 1.53 -7.61
CA ASP A 493 -6.12 1.08 -7.59
C ASP A 493 -6.39 -0.20 -6.78
N ASP A 494 -5.75 -1.32 -7.15
CA ASP A 494 -6.02 -2.61 -6.50
C ASP A 494 -5.58 -2.60 -5.03
N PHE A 495 -4.38 -2.06 -4.77
CA PHE A 495 -3.81 -1.98 -3.42
C PHE A 495 -4.69 -1.16 -2.49
N LYS A 496 -5.08 0.06 -2.90
CA LYS A 496 -5.93 0.94 -2.09
C LYS A 496 -7.33 0.36 -1.90
N THR A 497 -7.87 -0.30 -2.93
CA THR A 497 -9.19 -0.99 -2.85
C THR A 497 -9.17 -2.07 -1.78
N LEU A 498 -8.13 -2.91 -1.77
CA LEU A 498 -7.99 -3.96 -0.77
C LEU A 498 -7.75 -3.38 0.63
N THR A 499 -6.93 -2.33 0.76
CA THR A 499 -6.71 -1.63 2.04
C THR A 499 -8.02 -1.09 2.60
N ALA A 500 -8.82 -0.38 1.79
CA ALA A 500 -10.09 0.21 2.24
C ALA A 500 -11.07 -0.86 2.75
N ASP A 501 -11.18 -1.99 2.05
CA ASP A 501 -12.02 -3.11 2.47
C ASP A 501 -11.56 -3.69 3.83
N ARG A 502 -10.26 -3.79 4.07
CA ARG A 502 -9.70 -4.26 5.34
C ARG A 502 -9.91 -3.29 6.48
N VAL A 503 -9.78 -1.99 6.22
CA VAL A 503 -10.12 -0.94 7.19
C VAL A 503 -11.60 -1.04 7.59
N GLU A 504 -12.52 -1.14 6.63
CA GLU A 504 -13.97 -1.26 6.91
C GLU A 504 -14.29 -2.47 7.80
N LYS A 505 -13.62 -3.59 7.52
CA LYS A 505 -13.79 -4.84 8.26
C LYS A 505 -13.10 -4.84 9.64
N GLY A 506 -12.22 -3.87 9.90
CA GLY A 506 -11.57 -3.67 11.20
C GLY A 506 -10.23 -4.39 11.37
N PHE A 507 -9.61 -4.80 10.26
CA PHE A 507 -8.23 -5.28 10.25
C PHE A 507 -7.29 -4.12 10.58
N ASN A 508 -6.23 -4.42 11.31
CA ASN A 508 -5.25 -3.43 11.76
C ASN A 508 -3.79 -3.87 11.52
N VAL A 509 -3.59 -5.04 10.92
CA VAL A 509 -2.27 -5.53 10.51
C VAL A 509 -2.35 -6.14 9.10
N VAL A 510 -1.28 -6.01 8.31
CA VAL A 510 -1.11 -6.76 7.06
C VAL A 510 0.26 -7.41 7.06
N GLN A 511 0.31 -8.73 6.89
CA GLN A 511 1.57 -9.45 6.70
C GLN A 511 1.98 -9.40 5.22
N ILE A 512 3.18 -8.89 4.93
CA ILE A 512 3.62 -8.58 3.57
C ILE A 512 5.12 -8.83 3.39
N VAL A 513 5.51 -9.50 2.30
CA VAL A 513 6.91 -9.85 2.05
C VAL A 513 7.62 -8.73 1.28
N ALA A 514 8.82 -8.37 1.74
CA ALA A 514 9.68 -7.33 1.16
C ALA A 514 10.43 -7.81 -0.10
N GLY A 515 9.69 -8.40 -1.06
CA GLY A 515 10.17 -8.69 -2.42
C GLY A 515 10.87 -10.02 -2.66
N LEU A 516 11.23 -10.77 -1.61
CA LEU A 516 11.84 -12.10 -1.70
C LEU A 516 10.79 -13.17 -1.33
N TYR A 517 9.92 -13.48 -2.29
CA TYR A 517 8.61 -14.12 -2.10
C TYR A 517 8.60 -15.66 -1.95
N PRO A 518 7.53 -16.24 -1.36
CA PRO A 518 7.25 -17.67 -1.37
C PRO A 518 6.90 -18.20 -2.77
N ASP A 519 6.87 -19.54 -2.88
CA ASP A 519 6.26 -20.29 -3.99
C ASP A 519 6.77 -19.95 -5.41
N MET A 520 8.04 -19.58 -5.52
CA MET A 520 8.70 -19.28 -6.79
C MET A 520 10.24 -19.43 -6.69
N PRO A 521 10.94 -19.67 -7.82
CA PRO A 521 12.39 -19.50 -7.88
C PRO A 521 12.78 -18.02 -7.73
N ALA A 522 14.06 -17.76 -7.43
CA ALA A 522 14.61 -16.41 -7.44
C ALA A 522 14.40 -15.73 -8.80
N PHE A 523 14.05 -14.44 -8.77
CA PHE A 523 13.84 -13.61 -9.96
C PHE A 523 12.73 -14.10 -10.92
N ASP A 524 11.72 -14.82 -10.41
CA ASP A 524 10.51 -15.14 -11.16
C ASP A 524 9.69 -13.87 -11.48
N GLY A 525 9.30 -13.68 -12.73
CA GLY A 525 8.58 -12.47 -13.19
C GLY A 525 7.28 -12.17 -12.44
N ARG A 526 6.67 -13.16 -11.76
CA ARG A 526 5.49 -12.96 -10.90
C ARG A 526 5.81 -12.09 -9.68
N GLY A 527 7.05 -12.13 -9.19
CA GLY A 527 7.52 -11.36 -8.05
C GLY A 527 7.99 -9.94 -8.37
N ALA A 528 8.08 -9.55 -9.64
CA ALA A 528 8.48 -8.20 -9.99
C ALA A 528 7.38 -7.17 -9.62
N ASN A 529 7.78 -5.98 -9.21
CA ASN A 529 6.91 -4.81 -9.19
C ASN A 529 7.15 -3.93 -10.44
N GLU A 530 6.51 -2.76 -10.50
CA GLU A 530 6.63 -1.83 -11.62
C GLU A 530 8.08 -1.38 -11.93
N ALA A 531 8.99 -1.55 -10.97
CA ALA A 531 10.41 -1.21 -11.07
C ALA A 531 11.34 -2.44 -11.10
N GLY A 532 10.78 -3.65 -11.25
CA GLY A 532 11.54 -4.90 -11.33
C GLY A 532 11.64 -5.63 -9.99
N PHE A 533 12.83 -6.11 -9.64
CA PHE A 533 13.11 -6.91 -8.43
C PHE A 533 13.79 -6.08 -7.34
N PRO A 534 13.72 -6.48 -6.06
CA PRO A 534 14.40 -5.79 -4.95
C PRO A 534 15.93 -5.80 -5.07
N TRP A 535 16.47 -6.76 -5.81
CA TRP A 535 17.89 -6.93 -6.08
C TRP A 535 18.14 -7.03 -7.58
N THR A 536 19.31 -6.61 -8.02
CA THR A 536 19.84 -6.92 -9.35
C THR A 536 20.20 -8.41 -9.43
N THR A 537 20.41 -8.90 -10.66
CA THR A 537 20.79 -10.30 -10.93
C THR A 537 21.96 -10.75 -10.05
N ASN A 538 21.90 -12.00 -9.58
CA ASN A 538 22.86 -12.61 -8.66
C ASN A 538 22.99 -11.90 -7.31
N TYR A 539 22.00 -11.10 -6.93
CA TYR A 539 22.00 -10.35 -5.68
C TYR A 539 23.23 -9.43 -5.51
N SER A 540 23.71 -8.86 -6.62
CA SER A 540 24.89 -7.99 -6.58
C SER A 540 24.62 -6.66 -5.87
N ARG A 541 23.44 -6.08 -6.05
CA ARG A 541 23.07 -4.78 -5.46
C ARG A 541 21.56 -4.65 -5.29
N VAL A 542 21.12 -3.88 -4.29
CA VAL A 542 19.70 -3.52 -4.18
C VAL A 542 19.25 -2.61 -5.32
N ASN A 543 17.95 -2.66 -5.62
CA ASN A 543 17.30 -1.78 -6.58
C ASN A 543 16.46 -0.72 -5.82
N PRO A 544 16.94 0.53 -5.68
CA PRO A 544 16.21 1.57 -4.96
C PRO A 544 14.79 1.81 -5.51
N ASN A 545 14.61 1.73 -6.83
CA ASN A 545 13.32 1.99 -7.49
C ASN A 545 12.25 0.98 -7.08
N TYR A 546 12.64 -0.29 -6.84
CA TYR A 546 11.71 -1.30 -6.29
C TYR A 546 11.18 -0.87 -4.92
N PHE A 547 12.06 -0.38 -4.06
CA PHE A 547 11.70 0.02 -2.71
C PHE A 547 11.00 1.38 -2.67
N ASP A 548 11.26 2.30 -3.60
CA ASP A 548 10.48 3.54 -3.73
C ASP A 548 9.01 3.23 -4.11
N ALA A 549 8.82 2.24 -4.98
CA ALA A 549 7.50 1.68 -5.27
C ALA A 549 6.83 1.03 -4.05
N ALA A 550 7.60 0.29 -3.23
CA ALA A 550 7.11 -0.32 -2.00
C ALA A 550 6.78 0.72 -0.91
N ASP A 551 7.56 1.80 -0.79
CA ASP A 551 7.37 2.86 0.19
C ASP A 551 5.98 3.47 0.11
N ARG A 552 5.47 3.72 -1.10
CA ARG A 552 4.12 4.25 -1.33
C ARG A 552 3.04 3.34 -0.74
N ARG A 553 3.22 2.03 -0.87
CA ARG A 553 2.28 1.00 -0.38
C ARG A 553 2.35 0.87 1.14
N ILE A 554 3.56 0.84 1.69
CA ILE A 554 3.79 0.76 3.15
C ILE A 554 3.26 2.02 3.85
N ALA A 555 3.58 3.20 3.35
CA ALA A 555 3.05 4.46 3.87
C ALA A 555 1.53 4.48 3.83
N TRP A 556 0.92 4.01 2.72
CA TRP A 556 -0.54 3.97 2.61
C TRP A 556 -1.22 3.06 3.64
N LEU A 557 -0.62 1.90 3.96
CA LEU A 557 -1.14 1.05 5.03
C LEU A 557 -1.14 1.79 6.37
N VAL A 558 -0.03 2.44 6.72
CA VAL A 558 0.12 3.18 7.98
C VAL A 558 -0.86 4.34 8.05
N GLU A 559 -0.96 5.16 6.99
CA GLU A 559 -1.91 6.28 6.92
C GLU A 559 -3.36 5.82 6.99
N SER A 560 -3.64 4.58 6.56
CA SER A 560 -4.97 3.97 6.65
C SER A 560 -5.25 3.30 8.01
N GLY A 561 -4.32 3.38 8.98
CA GLY A 561 -4.47 2.76 10.30
C GLY A 561 -4.20 1.26 10.34
N ILE A 562 -3.42 0.73 9.38
CA ILE A 562 -2.97 -0.67 9.32
C ILE A 562 -1.44 -0.75 9.51
N ALA A 563 -1.01 -1.51 10.50
CA ALA A 563 0.41 -1.75 10.77
C ALA A 563 0.96 -2.82 9.80
N PRO A 564 2.01 -2.53 9.03
CA PRO A 564 2.68 -3.54 8.22
C PRO A 564 3.47 -4.51 9.12
N CYS A 565 3.24 -5.81 8.97
CA CYS A 565 4.15 -6.85 9.44
C CYS A 565 5.07 -7.23 8.27
N ILE A 566 6.26 -6.63 8.26
CA ILE A 566 7.24 -6.75 7.17
C ILE A 566 7.96 -8.08 7.31
N VAL A 567 7.75 -8.98 6.36
CA VAL A 567 8.51 -10.23 6.22
C VAL A 567 9.73 -9.96 5.34
N GLY A 568 10.94 -10.10 5.88
CA GLY A 568 12.16 -9.72 5.16
C GLY A 568 12.40 -10.54 3.89
N ALA A 569 12.25 -11.86 3.98
CA ALA A 569 12.35 -12.79 2.86
C ALA A 569 11.71 -14.14 3.22
N TRP A 570 11.40 -14.97 2.21
CA TRP A 570 11.08 -16.37 2.48
C TRP A 570 12.33 -17.17 2.87
N GLY A 571 12.16 -18.21 3.69
CA GLY A 571 13.23 -18.93 4.37
C GLY A 571 14.34 -19.42 3.43
N TYR A 572 13.98 -19.96 2.26
CA TYR A 572 14.93 -20.53 1.31
C TYR A 572 15.73 -19.49 0.51
N HIS A 573 15.44 -18.20 0.63
CA HIS A 573 16.29 -17.16 0.03
C HIS A 573 17.64 -17.03 0.76
N LEU A 574 17.72 -17.44 2.03
CA LEU A 574 18.97 -17.34 2.79
C LEU A 574 20.10 -18.23 2.22
N PRO A 575 19.88 -19.52 1.89
CA PRO A 575 20.86 -20.31 1.15
C PRO A 575 21.29 -19.72 -0.20
N TRP A 576 20.40 -19.00 -0.90
CA TRP A 576 20.72 -18.39 -2.20
C TRP A 576 21.50 -17.08 -2.09
N LEU A 577 21.13 -16.24 -1.12
CA LEU A 577 21.68 -14.90 -0.92
C LEU A 577 22.95 -14.93 -0.05
N GLY A 578 22.99 -15.83 0.92
CA GLY A 578 23.97 -15.85 2.00
C GLY A 578 23.61 -14.93 3.18
N VAL A 579 24.25 -15.16 4.32
CA VAL A 579 23.96 -14.46 5.58
C VAL A 579 24.33 -12.97 5.53
N GLU A 580 25.51 -12.63 5.01
CA GLU A 580 25.98 -11.23 5.01
C GLU A 580 25.16 -10.31 4.08
N PRO A 581 24.83 -10.69 2.83
CA PRO A 581 23.95 -9.87 2.01
C PRO A 581 22.51 -9.83 2.57
N MET A 582 22.06 -10.87 3.27
CA MET A 582 20.78 -10.84 4.01
C MET A 582 20.80 -9.84 5.18
N LYS A 583 21.91 -9.70 5.90
CA LYS A 583 22.08 -8.62 6.90
C LYS A 583 22.00 -7.24 6.23
N LYS A 584 22.64 -7.05 5.07
CA LYS A 584 22.51 -5.80 4.29
C LYS A 584 21.08 -5.54 3.82
N HIS A 585 20.35 -6.57 3.39
CA HIS A 585 18.92 -6.48 3.05
C HIS A 585 18.11 -5.97 4.24
N TRP A 586 18.29 -6.59 5.42
CA TRP A 586 17.61 -6.16 6.64
C TRP A 586 18.00 -4.75 7.10
N ARG A 587 19.27 -4.35 6.98
CA ARG A 587 19.70 -2.97 7.23
C ARG A 587 18.97 -1.98 6.34
N TYR A 588 18.79 -2.32 5.07
CA TYR A 588 18.04 -1.50 4.11
C TYR A 588 16.55 -1.40 4.47
N LEU A 589 15.93 -2.50 4.90
CA LEU A 589 14.53 -2.51 5.36
C LEU A 589 14.33 -1.70 6.64
N VAL A 590 15.21 -1.83 7.63
CA VAL A 590 15.16 -1.03 8.88
C VAL A 590 15.34 0.46 8.57
N ALA A 591 16.29 0.81 7.71
CA ALA A 591 16.52 2.20 7.30
C ALA A 591 15.29 2.82 6.60
N ARG A 592 14.55 2.04 5.81
CA ARG A 592 13.35 2.50 5.10
C ARG A 592 12.07 2.46 5.94
N TYR A 593 11.89 1.44 6.77
CA TYR A 593 10.59 1.17 7.41
C TYR A 593 10.60 1.28 8.93
N GLY A 594 11.75 1.40 9.58
CA GLY A 594 11.85 1.50 11.03
C GLY A 594 11.21 2.76 11.62
N ALA A 595 11.07 3.86 10.88
CA ALA A 595 10.36 5.02 11.42
C ALA A 595 8.82 4.89 11.36
N TYR A 596 8.28 3.79 10.83
CA TYR A 596 6.85 3.49 10.78
C TYR A 596 6.44 2.49 11.89
N PRO A 597 5.16 2.43 12.28
CA PRO A 597 4.65 1.48 13.26
C PRO A 597 4.54 0.06 12.68
N VAL A 598 5.69 -0.61 12.54
CA VAL A 598 5.80 -1.93 11.91
C VAL A 598 5.99 -3.05 12.92
N PHE A 599 5.73 -4.27 12.47
CA PHE A 599 6.23 -5.50 13.10
C PHE A 599 7.27 -6.13 12.18
N TRP A 600 8.33 -6.69 12.77
CA TRP A 600 9.32 -7.41 11.99
C TRP A 600 9.07 -8.91 12.01
N CYS A 601 9.06 -9.50 10.83
CA CYS A 601 9.09 -10.95 10.65
C CYS A 601 10.38 -11.31 9.91
N VAL A 602 11.34 -11.92 10.62
CA VAL A 602 12.72 -12.18 10.14
C VAL A 602 12.71 -12.95 8.81
N ALA A 603 11.84 -13.96 8.72
CA ALA A 603 11.64 -14.74 7.51
C ALA A 603 10.23 -15.37 7.48
N GLY A 604 9.75 -15.64 6.26
CA GLY A 604 8.58 -16.44 5.96
C GLY A 604 8.93 -17.93 5.93
N GLU A 605 8.30 -18.77 6.76
CA GLU A 605 8.63 -20.20 6.91
C GLU A 605 10.16 -20.43 7.05
N GLY A 606 10.77 -19.87 8.09
CA GLY A 606 12.22 -19.72 8.21
C GLY A 606 13.06 -20.96 7.92
N LEU A 607 12.61 -22.15 8.36
CA LEU A 607 13.30 -23.42 8.15
C LEU A 607 12.83 -24.21 6.92
N MET A 608 12.00 -23.65 6.06
CA MET A 608 11.52 -24.32 4.86
C MET A 608 12.61 -24.30 3.77
N PRO A 609 13.17 -25.45 3.37
CA PRO A 609 14.08 -25.52 2.23
C PRO A 609 13.32 -25.27 0.93
N TYR A 610 14.05 -24.89 -0.13
CA TYR A 610 13.42 -24.73 -1.44
C TYR A 610 12.76 -26.04 -1.90
N TYR A 611 11.61 -25.91 -2.56
CA TYR A 611 10.77 -27.03 -3.01
C TYR A 611 11.57 -28.14 -3.71
N LEU A 612 12.48 -27.74 -4.61
CA LEU A 612 13.29 -28.61 -5.47
C LEU A 612 14.70 -28.87 -4.93
N SER A 613 15.02 -28.47 -3.69
CA SER A 613 16.33 -28.75 -3.11
C SER A 613 16.57 -30.25 -2.96
N HIS A 614 17.79 -30.68 -3.27
CA HIS A 614 18.29 -32.04 -3.08
C HIS A 614 18.96 -32.24 -1.69
N THR A 615 19.18 -31.16 -0.95
CA THR A 615 19.89 -31.11 0.35
C THR A 615 19.01 -30.49 1.44
N LYS A 616 17.74 -30.90 1.51
CA LYS A 616 16.73 -30.26 2.38
C LYS A 616 17.13 -30.23 3.85
N SER A 617 17.77 -31.30 4.34
CA SER A 617 18.20 -31.38 5.74
C SER A 617 19.36 -30.43 6.03
N GLU A 618 20.33 -30.35 5.12
CA GLU A 618 21.46 -29.43 5.23
C GLU A 618 20.99 -27.97 5.11
N ASP A 619 20.10 -27.68 4.17
CA ASP A 619 19.50 -26.36 3.97
C ASP A 619 18.78 -25.90 5.25
N ALA A 620 17.91 -26.74 5.83
CA ALA A 620 17.20 -26.39 7.05
C ALA A 620 18.15 -26.15 8.25
N ALA A 621 19.22 -26.93 8.36
CA ALA A 621 20.24 -26.73 9.39
C ALA A 621 21.02 -25.43 9.20
N PHE A 622 21.37 -25.09 7.96
CA PHE A 622 22.01 -23.82 7.61
C PHE A 622 21.05 -22.64 7.88
N GLN A 623 19.79 -22.76 7.46
CA GLN A 623 18.75 -21.76 7.67
C GLN A 623 18.56 -21.45 9.15
N LYS A 624 18.50 -22.47 10.01
CA LYS A 624 18.34 -22.27 11.45
C LYS A 624 19.46 -21.40 12.06
N LYS A 625 20.70 -21.70 11.70
CA LYS A 625 21.87 -20.94 12.15
C LYS A 625 21.88 -19.53 11.57
N GLY A 626 21.77 -19.42 10.26
CA GLY A 626 21.87 -18.13 9.58
C GLY A 626 20.72 -17.18 9.92
N TRP A 627 19.49 -17.68 10.09
CA TRP A 627 18.38 -16.84 10.57
C TRP A 627 18.54 -16.41 12.02
N THR A 628 19.21 -17.21 12.86
CA THR A 628 19.57 -16.79 14.23
C THR A 628 20.52 -15.60 14.20
N GLU A 629 21.55 -15.66 13.34
CA GLU A 629 22.47 -14.53 13.16
C GLU A 629 21.79 -13.27 12.59
N VAL A 630 20.91 -13.43 11.60
CA VAL A 630 20.17 -12.32 11.00
C VAL A 630 19.19 -11.70 12.00
N ALA A 631 18.50 -12.51 12.81
CA ALA A 631 17.59 -12.02 13.85
C ALA A 631 18.35 -11.23 14.93
N ALA A 632 19.51 -11.72 15.37
CA ALA A 632 20.37 -11.00 16.31
C ALA A 632 20.87 -9.67 15.73
N TYR A 633 21.26 -9.67 14.46
CA TYR A 633 21.66 -8.45 13.76
C TYR A 633 20.51 -7.44 13.67
N LEU A 634 19.33 -7.86 13.19
CA LEU A 634 18.12 -7.02 13.11
C LEU A 634 17.82 -6.36 14.44
N ARG A 635 17.81 -7.13 15.53
CA ARG A 635 17.56 -6.63 16.88
C ARG A 635 18.58 -5.57 17.32
N GLY A 636 19.83 -5.70 16.89
CA GLY A 636 20.90 -4.75 17.19
C GLY A 636 20.86 -3.46 16.38
N ILE A 637 20.19 -3.45 15.21
CA ILE A 637 20.17 -2.30 14.31
C ILE A 637 18.84 -1.54 14.27
N ASP A 638 17.75 -2.08 14.85
CA ASP A 638 16.49 -1.38 14.97
C ASP A 638 16.47 -0.44 16.20
N PRO A 639 16.65 0.88 16.02
CA PRO A 639 16.74 1.82 17.13
C PRO A 639 15.39 2.09 17.81
N PHE A 640 14.30 1.65 17.20
CA PHE A 640 12.94 1.88 17.67
C PHE A 640 12.38 0.70 18.46
N HIS A 641 13.08 -0.43 18.47
CA HIS A 641 12.73 -1.65 19.21
C HIS A 641 11.33 -2.19 18.88
N HIS A 642 11.00 -2.32 17.59
CA HIS A 642 9.74 -2.94 17.17
C HIS A 642 9.68 -4.41 17.60
N PRO A 643 8.48 -4.97 17.79
CA PRO A 643 8.35 -6.39 18.07
C PRO A 643 8.84 -7.25 16.90
N ILE A 644 9.72 -8.21 17.20
CA ILE A 644 10.31 -9.14 16.23
C ILE A 644 9.73 -10.55 16.40
N SER A 645 9.40 -11.21 15.30
CA SER A 645 9.09 -12.64 15.22
C SER A 645 9.75 -13.25 13.98
N ILE A 646 9.54 -14.55 13.77
CA ILE A 646 9.85 -15.27 12.53
C ILE A 646 8.66 -16.17 12.19
N HIS A 647 8.18 -16.13 10.96
CA HIS A 647 7.08 -16.97 10.54
C HIS A 647 7.57 -18.42 10.39
N PRO A 648 6.90 -19.40 11.00
CA PRO A 648 7.45 -20.74 11.06
C PRO A 648 6.84 -21.72 10.07
N THR A 649 7.49 -22.87 9.90
CA THR A 649 6.84 -24.08 9.37
C THR A 649 5.95 -24.79 10.42
N ASP A 650 6.07 -24.40 11.70
CA ASP A 650 5.25 -24.84 12.83
C ASP A 650 5.03 -23.71 13.88
N MET A 651 6.08 -23.35 14.62
CA MET A 651 6.11 -22.37 15.72
C MET A 651 7.42 -21.55 15.68
N ALA A 652 7.31 -20.22 15.80
CA ALA A 652 8.43 -19.28 15.60
C ALA A 652 9.65 -19.60 16.48
N ARG A 653 9.41 -19.88 17.77
CA ARG A 653 10.50 -20.19 18.72
C ARG A 653 11.33 -21.44 18.39
N ARG A 654 10.91 -22.26 17.42
CA ARG A 654 11.65 -23.45 16.96
C ARG A 654 12.47 -23.21 15.70
N GLN A 655 12.26 -22.06 15.06
CA GLN A 655 12.91 -21.69 13.80
C GLN A 655 14.31 -21.10 14.00
N LEU A 656 14.63 -20.66 15.22
CA LEU A 656 15.95 -20.14 15.61
C LEU A 656 16.62 -21.08 16.62
N GLU A 657 17.94 -20.96 16.76
CA GLU A 657 18.70 -21.60 17.85
C GLU A 657 18.48 -20.88 19.19
N ASP A 658 18.16 -19.58 19.15
CA ASP A 658 17.83 -18.76 20.31
C ASP A 658 16.45 -18.11 20.17
N ALA A 659 15.49 -18.59 20.95
CA ALA A 659 14.14 -18.03 21.01
C ALA A 659 14.08 -16.67 21.73
N GLY A 660 15.10 -16.30 22.50
CA GLY A 660 15.18 -14.99 23.19
C GLY A 660 15.35 -13.81 22.24
N LEU A 661 15.63 -14.07 20.96
CA LEU A 661 15.66 -13.07 19.89
C LEU A 661 14.27 -12.65 19.40
N LEU A 662 13.21 -13.32 19.86
CA LEU A 662 11.82 -13.06 19.46
C LEU A 662 11.05 -12.39 20.59
N ASP A 663 10.12 -11.51 20.23
CA ASP A 663 9.23 -10.80 21.15
C ASP A 663 7.84 -11.44 21.22
N PHE A 664 7.42 -12.13 20.15
CA PHE A 664 6.15 -12.83 20.06
C PHE A 664 6.28 -14.12 19.23
N ASP A 665 5.38 -15.07 19.46
CA ASP A 665 5.41 -16.39 18.83
C ASP A 665 4.33 -16.47 17.76
N MET A 666 4.76 -16.50 16.49
CA MET A 666 3.89 -16.82 15.37
C MET A 666 3.74 -18.34 15.23
N LEU A 667 2.55 -18.80 14.83
CA LEU A 667 2.26 -20.20 14.51
C LEU A 667 1.78 -20.33 13.07
N GLN A 668 2.16 -21.44 12.43
CA GLN A 668 1.55 -21.92 11.20
C GLN A 668 0.93 -23.29 11.47
N THR A 669 -0.38 -23.41 11.28
CA THR A 669 -1.15 -24.56 11.78
C THR A 669 -2.00 -25.25 10.71
N GLY A 670 -2.16 -24.61 9.55
CA GLY A 670 -2.94 -25.04 8.38
C GLY A 670 -2.24 -26.06 7.47
N HIS A 671 -2.81 -26.44 6.32
CA HIS A 671 -4.04 -25.93 5.67
C HIS A 671 -5.09 -27.04 5.39
N SER A 672 -5.08 -28.14 6.13
CA SER A 672 -5.90 -29.32 5.85
C SER A 672 -7.35 -29.25 6.35
N ASP A 673 -8.02 -28.10 6.16
CA ASP A 673 -9.39 -27.84 6.65
C ASP A 673 -9.56 -28.25 8.13
N ARG A 674 -10.63 -28.96 8.50
CA ARG A 674 -10.93 -29.47 9.84
C ARG A 674 -9.82 -30.35 10.42
N ALA A 675 -9.00 -31.00 9.59
CA ALA A 675 -7.88 -31.81 10.08
C ALA A 675 -6.77 -30.95 10.73
N SER A 676 -6.73 -29.63 10.44
CA SER A 676 -5.83 -28.69 11.10
C SER A 676 -6.28 -28.27 12.50
N ILE A 677 -7.52 -28.55 12.91
CA ILE A 677 -8.04 -28.12 14.23
C ILE A 677 -7.22 -28.70 15.39
N PRO A 678 -6.94 -30.02 15.49
CA PRO A 678 -6.15 -30.56 16.59
C PRO A 678 -4.74 -29.96 16.64
N ASN A 679 -4.10 -29.79 15.48
CA ASN A 679 -2.78 -29.17 15.38
C ASN A 679 -2.80 -27.72 15.91
N THR A 680 -3.81 -26.94 15.49
CA THR A 680 -3.99 -25.56 15.92
C THR A 680 -4.10 -25.44 17.43
N ILE A 681 -5.01 -26.20 18.06
CA ILE A 681 -5.19 -26.15 19.52
C ILE A 681 -3.93 -26.61 20.26
N ASN A 682 -3.27 -27.65 19.77
CA ASN A 682 -2.05 -28.17 20.39
C ASN A 682 -0.90 -27.15 20.34
N LEU A 683 -0.69 -26.49 19.19
CA LEU A 683 0.39 -25.51 19.04
C LEU A 683 0.10 -24.21 19.81
N VAL A 684 -1.15 -23.74 19.85
CA VAL A 684 -1.52 -22.58 20.69
C VAL A 684 -1.23 -22.87 22.17
N ARG A 685 -1.67 -24.04 22.66
CA ARG A 685 -1.43 -24.44 24.06
C ARG A 685 0.06 -24.63 24.36
N ALA A 686 0.81 -25.23 23.44
CA ALA A 686 2.24 -25.44 23.60
C ALA A 686 2.99 -24.10 23.63
N SER A 687 2.65 -23.16 22.74
CA SER A 687 3.23 -21.81 22.70
C SER A 687 2.97 -21.05 24.00
N ARG A 688 1.71 -21.02 24.45
CA ARG A 688 1.28 -20.33 25.68
C ARG A 688 1.91 -20.90 26.96
N ALA A 689 2.30 -22.19 26.95
CA ALA A 689 2.94 -22.84 28.08
C ALA A 689 4.49 -22.79 28.03
N ALA A 690 5.08 -22.33 26.93
CA ALA A 690 6.52 -22.39 26.72
C ALA A 690 7.23 -21.12 27.25
N ALA A 691 8.51 -21.29 27.61
CA ALA A 691 9.41 -20.21 27.99
C ALA A 691 10.32 -19.81 26.81
N PRO A 692 10.72 -18.53 26.69
CA PRO A 692 10.18 -17.39 27.44
C PRO A 692 8.69 -17.14 27.12
N PRO A 693 7.92 -16.56 28.07
CA PRO A 693 6.53 -16.19 27.82
C PRO A 693 6.50 -15.04 26.81
N MET A 694 5.63 -15.18 25.82
CA MET A 694 5.50 -14.27 24.70
C MET A 694 4.04 -14.27 24.20
N PRO A 695 3.53 -13.16 23.64
CA PRO A 695 2.25 -13.15 22.94
C PRO A 695 2.23 -14.21 21.84
N THR A 696 1.16 -14.99 21.75
CA THR A 696 0.99 -16.03 20.70
C THR A 696 0.03 -15.52 19.64
N ILE A 697 0.38 -15.66 18.37
CA ILE A 697 -0.50 -15.40 17.22
C ILE A 697 -0.51 -16.63 16.30
N ASN A 698 -1.69 -17.09 15.90
CA ASN A 698 -1.77 -18.00 14.75
C ASN A 698 -1.70 -17.14 13.49
N ALA A 699 -0.51 -17.12 12.87
CA ALA A 699 -0.15 -16.21 11.80
C ALA A 699 -0.47 -16.78 10.42
N GLU A 700 -0.65 -18.09 10.29
CA GLU A 700 -1.06 -18.76 9.06
C GLU A 700 -1.86 -20.03 9.35
N VAL A 701 -3.16 -20.01 9.01
CA VAL A 701 -4.03 -21.17 9.13
C VAL A 701 -5.10 -21.17 8.05
N CYS A 702 -5.27 -22.31 7.38
CA CYS A 702 -6.43 -22.67 6.56
C CYS A 702 -7.03 -21.51 5.75
N TYR A 703 -6.27 -20.85 4.87
CA TYR A 703 -6.77 -19.73 4.07
C TYR A 703 -8.12 -19.99 3.39
N GLU A 704 -9.02 -19.00 3.42
CA GLU A 704 -10.36 -19.14 2.89
C GLU A 704 -10.35 -19.45 1.38
N GLY A 705 -10.99 -20.55 1.00
CA GLY A 705 -11.06 -21.05 -0.37
C GLY A 705 -9.78 -21.73 -0.87
N ILE A 706 -8.79 -21.98 -0.01
CA ILE A 706 -7.59 -22.73 -0.41
C ILE A 706 -7.97 -24.17 -0.77
N LEU A 707 -7.52 -24.63 -1.94
CA LEU A 707 -7.90 -25.94 -2.49
C LEU A 707 -9.43 -26.18 -2.54
N ASP A 708 -10.23 -25.12 -2.67
CA ASP A 708 -11.70 -25.17 -2.62
C ASP A 708 -12.26 -25.69 -1.28
N THR A 709 -11.57 -25.35 -0.18
CA THR A 709 -11.90 -25.74 1.18
C THR A 709 -11.73 -24.57 2.15
N CYS A 710 -11.85 -24.83 3.46
CA CYS A 710 -11.57 -23.85 4.51
C CYS A 710 -12.45 -22.59 4.44
N PHE A 711 -13.71 -22.73 4.07
CA PHE A 711 -14.64 -21.59 3.95
C PHE A 711 -14.93 -20.92 5.30
N ASP A 712 -15.82 -19.94 5.27
CA ASP A 712 -16.17 -19.05 6.38
C ASP A 712 -16.54 -19.76 7.69
N ASP A 713 -17.14 -20.95 7.63
CA ASP A 713 -17.41 -21.77 8.82
C ASP A 713 -16.14 -22.18 9.56
N LEU A 714 -15.09 -22.58 8.84
CA LEU A 714 -13.80 -22.89 9.42
C LEU A 714 -13.07 -21.63 9.89
N GLN A 715 -13.15 -20.52 9.13
CA GLN A 715 -12.55 -19.24 9.54
C GLN A 715 -13.08 -18.79 10.90
N ARG A 716 -14.41 -18.85 11.09
CA ARG A 716 -15.05 -18.57 12.39
C ARG A 716 -14.58 -19.53 13.47
N PHE A 717 -14.47 -20.82 13.16
CA PHE A 717 -14.02 -21.80 14.14
C PHE A 717 -12.59 -21.50 14.60
N MET A 718 -11.67 -21.20 13.67
CA MET A 718 -10.26 -20.95 13.98
C MET A 718 -10.05 -19.65 14.76
N VAL A 719 -10.69 -18.55 14.37
CA VAL A 719 -10.54 -17.27 15.08
C VAL A 719 -10.99 -17.39 16.55
N TRP A 720 -12.16 -18.00 16.81
CA TRP A 720 -12.63 -18.21 18.18
C TRP A 720 -11.78 -19.22 18.95
N SER A 721 -11.36 -20.30 18.30
CA SER A 721 -10.48 -21.30 18.92
C SER A 721 -9.17 -20.70 19.38
N CYS A 722 -8.55 -19.84 18.57
CA CYS A 722 -7.32 -19.15 18.91
C CYS A 722 -7.54 -18.13 20.03
N LEU A 723 -8.47 -17.19 19.85
CA LEU A 723 -8.68 -16.08 20.79
C LEU A 723 -9.11 -16.59 22.18
N LEU A 724 -10.04 -17.54 22.25
CA LEU A 724 -10.49 -18.12 23.53
C LEU A 724 -9.46 -19.07 24.16
N SER A 725 -8.43 -19.48 23.40
CA SER A 725 -7.26 -20.19 23.92
C SER A 725 -6.12 -19.25 24.33
N GLY A 726 -6.34 -17.92 24.26
CA GLY A 726 -5.43 -16.91 24.80
C GLY A 726 -4.40 -16.37 23.80
N THR A 727 -4.65 -16.46 22.49
CA THR A 727 -3.81 -15.73 21.52
C THR A 727 -4.02 -14.21 21.64
N ALA A 728 -2.98 -13.43 21.33
CA ALA A 728 -3.02 -11.97 21.32
C ALA A 728 -3.77 -11.38 20.11
N GLY A 729 -4.41 -12.24 19.32
CA GLY A 729 -4.95 -11.93 18.01
C GLY A 729 -5.04 -13.15 17.09
N HIS A 730 -5.32 -12.87 15.82
CA HIS A 730 -5.46 -13.87 14.76
C HIS A 730 -5.08 -13.28 13.40
N THR A 731 -4.46 -14.09 12.54
CA THR A 731 -4.31 -13.75 11.12
C THR A 731 -5.31 -14.55 10.30
N TYR A 732 -6.10 -13.83 9.49
CA TYR A 732 -6.88 -14.39 8.40
C TYR A 732 -6.08 -14.38 7.10
N GLY A 733 -6.39 -15.30 6.19
CA GLY A 733 -5.92 -15.19 4.81
C GLY A 733 -6.89 -15.84 3.84
N ALA A 734 -6.76 -15.49 2.56
CA ALA A 734 -7.60 -16.02 1.49
C ALA A 734 -6.74 -16.44 0.31
N ASN A 735 -7.11 -17.56 -0.32
CA ASN A 735 -6.29 -18.16 -1.38
C ASN A 735 -6.06 -17.23 -2.59
N GLY A 736 -7.05 -16.39 -2.92
CA GLY A 736 -6.90 -15.42 -4.01
C GLY A 736 -6.01 -14.22 -3.67
N ILE A 737 -5.76 -13.96 -2.39
CA ILE A 737 -5.11 -12.72 -1.92
C ILE A 737 -3.62 -12.92 -1.65
N TRP A 738 -3.23 -13.99 -0.94
CA TRP A 738 -1.84 -14.16 -0.50
C TRP A 738 -0.85 -14.15 -1.68
N GLN A 739 -1.23 -14.77 -2.80
CA GLN A 739 -0.48 -14.83 -4.07
C GLN A 739 -0.96 -13.81 -5.12
N VAL A 740 -1.96 -12.98 -4.76
CA VAL A 740 -2.61 -12.00 -5.64
C VAL A 740 -2.99 -12.62 -6.98
N ASN A 741 -3.92 -13.56 -6.95
CA ASN A 741 -4.40 -14.22 -8.15
C ASN A 741 -5.29 -13.25 -8.96
N ARG A 742 -5.11 -13.14 -10.28
CA ARG A 742 -5.88 -12.19 -11.09
C ARG A 742 -6.77 -12.92 -12.09
N ARG A 743 -7.90 -12.31 -12.45
CA ARG A 743 -8.82 -12.87 -13.46
C ARG A 743 -8.18 -13.00 -14.84
N ASP A 744 -7.37 -12.02 -15.21
CA ASP A 744 -6.66 -11.92 -16.49
C ASP A 744 -5.31 -12.65 -16.48
N ALA A 745 -4.75 -12.91 -15.29
CA ALA A 745 -3.46 -13.57 -15.12
C ALA A 745 -3.44 -14.43 -13.85
N ALA A 746 -3.80 -15.71 -13.99
CA ALA A 746 -3.72 -16.66 -12.89
C ALA A 746 -2.29 -16.75 -12.33
N TYR A 747 -2.13 -17.01 -11.03
CA TYR A 747 -0.80 -17.16 -10.42
C TYR A 747 -0.02 -18.34 -11.01
N GLY A 748 -0.72 -19.43 -11.31
CA GLY A 748 -0.18 -20.60 -12.00
C GLY A 748 0.31 -21.69 -11.05
N LYS A 749 1.21 -22.54 -11.56
CA LYS A 749 1.72 -23.69 -10.81
C LYS A 749 2.82 -23.27 -9.83
N SER A 750 2.77 -23.85 -8.65
CA SER A 750 3.86 -23.87 -7.68
C SER A 750 5.05 -24.68 -8.21
N PRO A 751 6.29 -24.51 -7.70
CA PRO A 751 7.45 -25.26 -8.16
C PRO A 751 7.30 -26.79 -8.04
N HIS A 752 6.49 -27.27 -7.11
CA HIS A 752 6.16 -28.70 -6.96
C HIS A 752 5.09 -29.20 -7.96
N GLY A 753 4.65 -28.36 -8.90
CA GLY A 753 3.73 -28.70 -9.99
C GLY A 753 2.23 -28.57 -9.66
N GLY A 754 1.88 -28.32 -8.39
CA GLY A 754 0.50 -28.12 -7.93
C GLY A 754 -0.02 -26.70 -8.15
N ASN A 755 -1.28 -26.45 -7.76
CA ASN A 755 -1.91 -25.14 -7.73
C ASN A 755 -2.78 -25.04 -6.47
N TRP A 756 -2.71 -23.92 -5.75
CA TRP A 756 -3.43 -23.68 -4.50
C TRP A 756 -4.89 -23.23 -4.70
N GLY A 757 -5.26 -22.81 -5.91
CA GLY A 757 -6.62 -22.50 -6.36
C GLY A 757 -6.68 -21.23 -7.21
N ASN A 758 -7.84 -20.99 -7.83
CA ASN A 758 -7.96 -20.01 -8.92
C ASN A 758 -8.89 -18.81 -8.63
N THR A 759 -9.39 -18.65 -7.41
CA THR A 759 -10.19 -17.48 -7.03
C THR A 759 -9.36 -16.22 -7.20
N SER A 760 -9.89 -15.21 -7.90
CA SER A 760 -9.23 -13.91 -8.08
C SER A 760 -9.14 -13.14 -6.75
N TRP A 761 -8.18 -12.23 -6.60
CA TRP A 761 -8.02 -11.44 -5.38
C TRP A 761 -9.24 -10.53 -5.14
N ASP A 762 -9.86 -10.00 -6.20
CA ASP A 762 -11.01 -9.11 -6.16
C ASP A 762 -12.33 -9.84 -5.85
N ASP A 763 -12.43 -11.14 -6.17
CA ASP A 763 -13.48 -12.00 -5.62
C ASP A 763 -13.14 -12.41 -4.16
N ALA A 764 -11.89 -12.79 -3.91
CA ALA A 764 -11.45 -13.30 -2.61
C ALA A 764 -11.55 -12.25 -1.50
N MET A 765 -11.36 -10.96 -1.82
CA MET A 765 -11.53 -9.89 -0.84
C MET A 765 -12.97 -9.82 -0.30
N ARG A 766 -13.96 -10.29 -1.07
CA ARG A 766 -15.39 -10.29 -0.72
C ARG A 766 -15.85 -11.56 -0.01
N LEU A 767 -14.95 -12.53 0.20
CA LEU A 767 -15.28 -13.76 0.90
C LEU A 767 -15.78 -13.47 2.34
N PRO A 768 -16.82 -14.19 2.80
CA PRO A 768 -17.52 -13.86 4.03
C PRO A 768 -16.67 -14.02 5.30
N GLY A 769 -15.69 -14.92 5.33
CA GLY A 769 -14.84 -15.15 6.49
C GLY A 769 -14.12 -13.88 6.94
N SER A 770 -13.57 -13.10 6.00
CA SER A 770 -12.91 -11.81 6.30
C SER A 770 -13.77 -10.84 7.12
N ARG A 771 -15.06 -10.72 6.80
CA ARG A 771 -16.00 -9.88 7.56
C ARG A 771 -16.31 -10.48 8.93
N GLN A 772 -16.42 -11.79 9.01
CA GLN A 772 -16.80 -12.50 10.23
C GLN A 772 -15.68 -12.51 11.28
N VAL A 773 -14.41 -12.65 10.87
CA VAL A 773 -13.27 -12.49 11.80
C VAL A 773 -13.16 -11.04 12.31
N GLY A 774 -13.47 -10.06 11.45
CA GLY A 774 -13.60 -8.65 11.84
C GLY A 774 -14.68 -8.41 12.89
N LEU A 775 -15.83 -9.10 12.77
CA LEU A 775 -16.88 -9.06 13.80
C LEU A 775 -16.42 -9.67 15.14
N ALA A 776 -15.58 -10.70 15.13
CA ALA A 776 -15.03 -11.28 16.36
C ALA A 776 -14.14 -10.27 17.11
N LYS A 777 -13.23 -9.58 16.40
CA LYS A 777 -12.44 -8.49 17.00
C LYS A 777 -13.32 -7.37 17.56
N LYS A 778 -14.27 -6.86 16.77
CA LYS A 778 -15.21 -5.81 17.20
C LYS A 778 -16.02 -6.22 18.44
N PHE A 779 -16.37 -7.51 18.56
CA PHE A 779 -17.05 -8.02 19.75
C PHE A 779 -16.15 -8.00 20.99
N LEU A 780 -14.90 -8.48 20.88
CA LEU A 780 -13.96 -8.48 21.99
C LEU A 780 -13.61 -7.06 22.46
N GLU A 781 -13.36 -6.14 21.53
CA GLU A 781 -13.06 -4.73 21.86
C GLU A 781 -14.22 -4.06 22.62
N ARG A 782 -15.47 -4.45 22.34
CA ARG A 782 -16.66 -3.95 23.07
C ARG A 782 -16.78 -4.44 24.51
N LEU A 783 -16.08 -5.52 24.89
CA LEU A 783 -16.04 -5.99 26.28
C LEU A 783 -15.20 -5.05 27.17
N GLY A 784 -14.39 -4.17 26.58
CA GLY A 784 -13.62 -3.15 27.29
C GLY A 784 -12.29 -3.63 27.88
N ALA A 785 -12.18 -4.89 28.32
CA ALA A 785 -10.98 -5.47 28.93
C ALA A 785 -10.64 -6.87 28.38
N TRP A 786 -10.64 -7.03 27.05
CA TRP A 786 -10.43 -8.34 26.41
C TRP A 786 -9.07 -8.97 26.72
N TRP A 787 -8.05 -8.16 27.00
CA TRP A 787 -6.69 -8.63 27.32
C TRP A 787 -6.61 -9.31 28.69
N GLU A 788 -7.59 -9.09 29.57
CA GLU A 788 -7.71 -9.77 30.87
C GLU A 788 -8.37 -11.14 30.78
N LEU A 789 -8.86 -11.53 29.59
CA LEU A 789 -9.50 -12.82 29.39
C LEU A 789 -8.49 -13.96 29.52
N GLU A 790 -8.78 -14.91 30.41
CA GLU A 790 -8.00 -16.13 30.58
C GLU A 790 -8.73 -17.35 30.02
N PRO A 791 -8.03 -18.25 29.32
CA PRO A 791 -8.60 -19.52 28.89
C PRO A 791 -9.06 -20.34 30.10
N HIS A 792 -10.36 -20.62 30.19
CA HIS A 792 -10.92 -21.42 31.28
C HIS A 792 -11.55 -22.72 30.74
N PRO A 793 -10.76 -23.73 30.38
CA PRO A 793 -11.29 -25.00 29.91
C PRO A 793 -12.07 -25.66 31.06
N ILE A 794 -13.39 -25.66 30.97
CA ILE A 794 -14.22 -26.45 31.87
C ILE A 794 -13.80 -27.90 31.66
N ARG A 795 -13.14 -28.52 32.65
CA ARG A 795 -12.98 -29.98 32.66
C ARG A 795 -14.37 -30.54 32.39
N PRO A 796 -14.58 -31.37 31.36
CA PRO A 796 -15.87 -32.02 31.20
C PRO A 796 -16.16 -32.67 32.55
N LEU A 797 -17.26 -32.24 33.19
CA LEU A 797 -17.82 -32.93 34.33
C LEU A 797 -17.79 -34.40 33.91
N LYS A 798 -16.97 -35.21 34.59
CA LYS A 798 -17.10 -36.66 34.48
C LYS A 798 -18.55 -36.89 34.87
N PHE A 799 -19.41 -37.14 33.88
CA PHE A 799 -20.65 -37.83 34.14
C PHE A 799 -20.21 -39.21 34.60
N GLN A 800 -19.88 -39.32 35.89
CA GLN A 800 -20.05 -40.57 36.58
C GLN A 800 -21.52 -40.87 36.40
N SER A 801 -21.81 -41.88 35.58
CA SER A 801 -23.11 -42.52 35.59
C SER A 801 -23.31 -43.10 36.99
N ALA A 802 -23.79 -42.26 37.91
CA ALA A 802 -24.45 -42.74 39.10
C ALA A 802 -25.67 -43.51 38.60
N LYS A 803 -25.54 -44.83 38.54
CA LYS A 803 -26.69 -45.72 38.45
C LYS A 803 -27.63 -45.36 39.60
N GLY A 804 -28.76 -44.75 39.26
CA GLY A 804 -29.93 -44.67 40.13
C GLY A 804 -30.15 -43.33 40.85
N SER A 805 -30.72 -42.34 40.16
CA SER A 805 -31.93 -41.62 40.63
C SER A 805 -32.38 -40.54 39.64
N PRO A 806 -33.69 -40.30 39.49
CA PRO A 806 -34.23 -39.45 38.45
C PRO A 806 -34.09 -37.95 38.77
N ALA A 807 -33.97 -37.19 37.70
CA ALA A 807 -33.81 -35.75 37.59
C ALA A 807 -34.55 -34.89 38.64
N ARG A 808 -33.84 -33.89 39.18
CA ARG A 808 -34.45 -32.63 39.62
C ARG A 808 -33.73 -31.46 38.94
N ARG A 809 -34.54 -30.60 38.31
CA ARG A 809 -34.18 -29.30 37.73
C ARG A 809 -33.57 -28.38 38.79
N CYS A 810 -32.57 -27.59 38.41
CA CYS A 810 -32.20 -26.27 38.95
C CYS A 810 -31.28 -25.63 37.89
N GLY A 811 -31.39 -24.39 37.43
CA GLY A 811 -31.91 -23.18 38.06
C GLY A 811 -30.80 -22.12 37.92
N PHE A 812 -30.93 -21.20 36.96
CA PHE A 812 -29.99 -20.09 36.77
C PHE A 812 -29.96 -19.22 38.04
N ARG A 813 -28.77 -18.95 38.59
CA ARG A 813 -28.58 -17.91 39.60
C ARG A 813 -27.50 -16.94 39.14
N ARG A 814 -27.94 -15.70 38.90
CA ARG A 814 -27.13 -14.50 38.67
C ARG A 814 -26.57 -14.07 40.04
N THR A 815 -25.28 -13.88 40.18
CA THR A 815 -24.69 -13.23 41.37
C THR A 815 -24.28 -11.81 40.99
N THR A 816 -25.16 -10.87 41.29
CA THR A 816 -24.84 -9.45 41.47
C THR A 816 -24.40 -9.24 42.91
N SER A 817 -23.21 -8.69 43.13
CA SER A 817 -22.90 -7.96 44.37
C SER A 817 -21.61 -7.15 44.20
N SER A 818 -21.76 -5.88 43.80
CA SER A 818 -20.91 -4.80 44.31
C SER A 818 -21.47 -4.34 45.65
N PRO A 819 -20.63 -3.87 46.59
CA PRO A 819 -21.05 -2.87 47.56
C PRO A 819 -20.27 -1.55 47.42
N PRO A 820 -20.79 -0.45 47.98
CA PRO A 820 -20.50 0.91 47.55
C PRO A 820 -19.40 1.59 48.37
N LEU A 821 -18.46 2.24 47.68
CA LEU A 821 -18.00 3.64 47.83
C LEU A 821 -16.91 3.92 46.80
#